data_AF-B0MLC3-F1
#
_entry.id   AF-B0MLC3-F1
#
_cell.length_a   1.000
_cell.length_b   1.000
_cell.length_c   1.000
_cell.angle_alpha   90.00
_cell.angle_beta   90.00
_cell.angle_gamma   90.00
#
_symmetry.space_group_name_H-M   'P 1'
#
loop_
_entity.id
_entity.type
_entity.pdbx_description
1 polymer ?
#
loop_
_entity_poly.entity_id
_entity_poly.type
_entity_poly.pdbx_seq_one_letter_code
_entity_poly.pdbx_strand_id
1 'polypeptide(L)'
;MLFLIRKNFAWLVIVTATLIVMLSAYIYNVISSKLIFKESTTHLNEIYTQVGNSLSNLLSENWNTMDMWIPYLEDTDDDKKIRTYIENIRRIGAFTDFYFLDKDGSYCTVDGNTGRMDLGRNMRILMEEGKNVVSDTALIDRSELIVFAVPCHENKYGDFSYSAIAISFNNDDIISLLSSNTFNNMATNYIVYPNGRVVVNNKGEHGDELSNFWRMLTDSSDNLSQDNIQPYIAEICYNESGVNRLTLDGKEYYLAYHSIGFKDWILIGIVPCSVVNENINRLQTITMSASVSVIALICTLSVLYLIRKNYLNLRKKDSEIKYREELFSVLSNNVDDIFLMLNTEDFSVGYVSPNIERILGISQSEAMSDESIIENSAVTDKNENIRENLIRMSVGERKEWERKYVCRNSGNTCLFHITAFRNKIDGEDRYILAMSDRTKERKTNLALHSAVNEAKKANNAKSSFISGISHDIRTPLSAIIGFASLAANEEGNSEATKEYINKIITSGNQLLGLISDILDISVIESGRLTFNITNVDLSRMFYEIRTVISSIAAEKQHNLTISMHNVTHEIVRCDKHRFEQLIMNFLSNAIKFTHNGGNISLTLTETDDGKKGVPEYEIRVRDNGIGMSEEFTKKIFEPYEREMTDKNIGGTGLGMPISKRIVDAAGGSITVNTKKGAGTEFIIKLQIEAVKGTENRYSGNKCLSALIINNNRSHSSQIAEALEKLGITYCSYDKQDDGFTADRHFDIIISDADRVNKIAEYIGKSDSDITYIVTTENQSDLSLSKYPDAVKGVCLIPLLTFDLKRILSEHCKGFTDNFTDNNPVHCDELDNSSRTLSGKYILLAEDVDVNVQIVKAMLAKYNVNIEVAANGRKALEMFCRNPDYYYDIILMDLRMPLMDGFQCAKEIRNIRSEYAKTVPIIAMTASAFSEDVNKAQQCGMTGFLTKPVNSDELSRTLTQAVPEENV
;
A
#
# COMPACT_ATOMS: atom_id res chain seq x y z
N MET A 1 -71.73 -16.68 -9.98
CA MET A 1 -70.76 -16.11 -10.96
C MET A 1 -69.43 -15.71 -10.31
N LEU A 2 -69.40 -14.91 -9.23
CA LEU A 2 -68.15 -14.49 -8.55
C LEU A 2 -67.28 -15.62 -7.96
N PHE A 3 -67.84 -16.77 -7.61
CA PHE A 3 -67.09 -17.89 -7.03
C PHE A 3 -66.25 -18.67 -8.06
N LEU A 4 -66.72 -18.75 -9.33
CA LEU A 4 -65.92 -19.28 -10.43
C LEU A 4 -64.75 -18.34 -10.77
N ILE A 5 -64.97 -17.02 -10.69
CA ILE A 5 -63.96 -15.99 -10.98
C ILE A 5 -62.80 -16.06 -9.98
N ARG A 6 -63.06 -16.29 -8.68
CA ARG A 6 -61.99 -16.39 -7.66
C ARG A 6 -61.13 -17.65 -7.77
N LYS A 7 -61.71 -18.80 -8.17
CA LYS A 7 -60.96 -20.05 -8.35
C LYS A 7 -60.06 -19.96 -9.59
N ASN A 8 -60.56 -19.33 -10.65
CA ASN A 8 -59.80 -19.04 -11.85
C ASN A 8 -58.73 -17.97 -11.60
N PHE A 9 -58.97 -17.00 -10.71
CA PHE A 9 -58.00 -15.94 -10.40
C PHE A 9 -56.73 -16.47 -9.73
N ALA A 10 -56.85 -17.40 -8.77
CA ALA A 10 -55.66 -17.99 -8.14
C ALA A 10 -54.84 -18.85 -9.13
N TRP A 11 -55.53 -19.59 -10.00
CA TRP A 11 -54.91 -20.33 -11.09
C TRP A 11 -54.23 -19.40 -12.09
N LEU A 12 -54.89 -18.29 -12.43
CA LEU A 12 -54.36 -17.24 -13.28
C LEU A 12 -53.10 -16.63 -12.67
N VAL A 13 -53.09 -16.32 -11.37
CA VAL A 13 -51.92 -15.74 -10.67
C VAL A 13 -50.73 -16.70 -10.70
N ILE A 14 -50.95 -17.99 -10.43
CA ILE A 14 -49.87 -18.99 -10.48
C ILE A 14 -49.35 -19.13 -11.91
N VAL A 15 -50.24 -19.29 -12.90
CA VAL A 15 -49.82 -19.38 -14.31
C VAL A 15 -49.08 -18.12 -14.74
N THR A 16 -49.56 -16.93 -14.39
CA THR A 16 -48.89 -15.67 -14.71
C THR A 16 -47.53 -15.55 -14.02
N ALA A 17 -47.40 -15.94 -12.75
CA ALA A 17 -46.12 -15.91 -12.05
C ALA A 17 -45.12 -16.89 -12.69
N THR A 18 -45.59 -18.08 -13.07
CA THR A 18 -44.76 -19.07 -13.77
C THR A 18 -44.34 -18.55 -15.16
N LEU A 19 -45.26 -17.94 -15.90
CA LEU A 19 -44.97 -17.32 -17.20
C LEU A 19 -43.98 -16.16 -17.07
N ILE A 20 -44.12 -15.32 -16.03
CA ILE A 20 -43.20 -14.21 -15.75
C ILE A 20 -41.81 -14.75 -15.44
N VAL A 21 -41.69 -15.83 -14.66
CA VAL A 21 -40.39 -16.46 -14.36
C VAL A 21 -39.78 -17.11 -15.60
N MET A 22 -40.57 -17.76 -16.46
CA MET A 22 -40.07 -18.28 -17.73
C MET A 22 -39.63 -17.15 -18.68
N LEU A 23 -40.42 -16.08 -18.76
CA LEU A 23 -40.11 -14.92 -19.60
C LEU A 23 -38.87 -14.18 -19.08
N SER A 24 -38.72 -14.02 -17.76
CA SER A 24 -37.54 -13.39 -17.17
C SER A 24 -36.29 -14.25 -17.35
N ALA A 25 -36.39 -15.57 -17.23
CA ALA A 25 -35.28 -16.48 -17.54
C ALA A 25 -34.90 -16.44 -19.03
N TYR A 26 -35.87 -16.36 -19.94
CA TYR A 26 -35.64 -16.18 -21.37
C TYR A 26 -34.96 -14.83 -21.67
N ILE A 27 -35.49 -13.74 -21.12
CA ILE A 27 -34.91 -12.40 -21.27
C ILE A 27 -33.49 -12.36 -20.69
N TYR A 28 -33.26 -12.96 -19.52
CA TYR A 28 -31.93 -13.06 -18.92
C TYR A 28 -30.96 -13.82 -19.82
N ASN A 29 -31.37 -14.95 -20.41
CA ASN A 29 -30.53 -15.69 -21.35
C ASN A 29 -30.18 -14.85 -22.59
N VAL A 30 -31.13 -14.12 -23.17
CA VAL A 30 -30.90 -13.25 -24.33
C VAL A 30 -29.99 -12.07 -23.99
N ILE A 31 -30.18 -11.44 -22.83
CA ILE A 31 -29.34 -10.33 -22.35
C ILE A 31 -27.93 -10.84 -22.03
N SER A 32 -27.84 -11.96 -21.32
CA SER A 32 -26.57 -12.58 -20.96
C SER A 32 -25.77 -12.92 -22.22
N SER A 33 -26.36 -13.54 -23.24
CA SER A 33 -25.63 -13.83 -24.48
C SER A 33 -25.07 -12.59 -25.18
N LYS A 34 -25.76 -11.44 -25.10
CA LYS A 34 -25.28 -10.16 -25.67
C LYS A 34 -24.21 -9.51 -24.81
N LEU A 35 -24.33 -9.60 -23.49
CA LEU A 35 -23.35 -9.09 -22.54
C LEU A 35 -22.04 -9.87 -22.66
N ILE A 36 -22.13 -11.20 -22.76
CA ILE A 36 -21.01 -12.13 -22.94
C ILE A 36 -20.22 -11.79 -24.20
N PHE A 37 -20.92 -11.54 -25.32
CA PHE A 37 -20.27 -11.14 -26.55
C PHE A 37 -19.50 -9.83 -26.37
N LYS A 38 -20.14 -8.81 -25.78
CA LYS A 38 -19.50 -7.51 -25.54
C LYS A 38 -18.28 -7.62 -24.63
N GLU A 39 -18.40 -8.33 -23.52
CA GLU A 39 -17.33 -8.53 -22.54
C GLU A 39 -16.16 -9.32 -23.15
N SER A 40 -16.46 -10.37 -23.91
CA SER A 40 -15.44 -11.16 -24.63
C SER A 40 -14.73 -10.34 -25.70
N THR A 41 -15.44 -9.49 -26.45
CA THR A 41 -14.82 -8.61 -27.45
C THR A 41 -13.95 -7.53 -26.81
N THR A 42 -14.36 -6.95 -25.68
CA THR A 42 -13.55 -5.96 -24.95
C THR A 42 -12.28 -6.62 -24.41
N HIS A 43 -12.41 -7.77 -23.78
CA HIS A 43 -11.26 -8.50 -23.23
C HIS A 43 -10.27 -8.93 -24.31
N LEU A 44 -10.77 -9.46 -25.43
CA LEU A 44 -9.92 -9.79 -26.59
C LEU A 44 -9.25 -8.54 -27.15
N ASN A 45 -9.98 -7.42 -27.31
CA ASN A 45 -9.39 -6.20 -27.82
C ASN A 45 -8.25 -5.68 -26.94
N GLU A 46 -8.43 -5.71 -25.61
CA GLU A 46 -7.39 -5.31 -24.65
C GLU A 46 -6.15 -6.20 -24.74
N ILE A 47 -6.33 -7.53 -24.80
CA ILE A 47 -5.21 -8.47 -24.94
C ILE A 47 -4.42 -8.20 -26.22
N TYR A 48 -5.09 -8.11 -27.37
CA TYR A 48 -4.40 -7.92 -28.65
C TYR A 48 -3.81 -6.51 -28.80
N THR A 49 -4.43 -5.50 -28.18
CA THR A 49 -3.84 -4.15 -28.08
C THR A 49 -2.55 -4.19 -27.26
N GLN A 50 -2.56 -4.88 -26.12
CA GLN A 50 -1.38 -5.01 -25.26
C GLN A 50 -0.25 -5.76 -25.96
N VAL A 51 -0.56 -6.89 -26.61
CA VAL A 51 0.43 -7.67 -27.39
C VAL A 51 0.96 -6.85 -28.56
N GLY A 52 0.07 -6.18 -29.30
CA GLY A 52 0.44 -5.32 -30.43
C GLY A 52 1.33 -4.15 -30.03
N ASN A 53 1.02 -3.46 -28.93
CA ASN A 53 1.84 -2.37 -28.40
C ASN A 53 3.18 -2.88 -27.86
N SER A 54 3.21 -4.04 -27.22
CA SER A 54 4.46 -4.65 -26.74
C SER A 54 5.37 -5.01 -27.91
N LEU A 55 4.80 -5.56 -28.98
CA LEU A 55 5.53 -5.86 -30.22
C LEU A 55 6.00 -4.56 -30.91
N SER A 56 5.15 -3.54 -30.99
CA SER A 56 5.50 -2.22 -31.53
C SER A 56 6.68 -1.60 -30.79
N ASN A 57 6.61 -1.58 -29.45
CA ASN A 57 7.67 -1.05 -28.60
C ASN A 57 8.98 -1.82 -28.79
N LEU A 58 8.94 -3.16 -28.79
CA LEU A 58 10.12 -3.99 -29.02
C LEU A 58 10.76 -3.69 -30.39
N LEU A 59 9.95 -3.54 -31.44
CA LEU A 59 10.44 -3.24 -32.78
C LEU A 59 11.01 -1.82 -32.87
N SER A 60 10.33 -0.82 -32.32
CA SER A 60 10.77 0.57 -32.32
C SER A 60 12.01 0.82 -31.45
N GLU A 61 12.11 0.14 -30.30
CA GLU A 61 13.25 0.25 -29.40
C GLU A 61 14.52 -0.32 -30.02
N ASN A 62 14.44 -1.50 -30.64
CA ASN A 62 15.56 -2.08 -31.39
C ASN A 62 15.98 -1.19 -32.56
N TRP A 63 15.03 -0.59 -33.27
CA TRP A 63 15.29 0.30 -34.40
C TRP A 63 16.01 1.59 -34.01
N ASN A 64 15.51 2.29 -32.99
CA ASN A 64 16.16 3.51 -32.48
C ASN A 64 17.56 3.22 -31.93
N THR A 65 17.77 2.02 -31.40
CA THR A 65 19.07 1.60 -30.88
C THR A 65 20.09 1.35 -31.98
N MET A 66 19.68 0.81 -33.14
CA MET A 66 20.57 0.65 -34.30
C MET A 66 21.08 1.98 -34.86
N ASP A 67 20.20 3.00 -34.94
CA ASP A 67 20.60 4.35 -35.38
C ASP A 67 21.63 4.98 -34.43
N MET A 68 21.57 4.66 -33.12
CA MET A 68 22.54 5.13 -32.14
C MET A 68 23.92 4.46 -32.25
N TRP A 69 24.04 3.30 -32.91
CA TRP A 69 25.34 2.63 -33.09
C TRP A 69 26.15 3.21 -34.25
N ILE A 70 25.48 3.75 -35.27
CA ILE A 70 26.12 4.27 -36.49
C ILE A 70 27.20 5.32 -36.18
N PRO A 71 26.97 6.35 -35.34
CA PRO A 71 27.99 7.33 -35.02
C PRO A 71 29.26 6.74 -34.40
N TYR A 72 29.12 5.70 -33.57
CA TYR A 72 30.27 5.04 -32.95
C TYR A 72 31.06 4.19 -33.95
N LEU A 73 30.36 3.53 -34.87
CA LEU A 73 30.96 2.76 -35.97
C LEU A 73 31.63 3.67 -37.01
N GLU A 74 31.16 4.91 -37.16
CA GLU A 74 31.75 5.90 -38.06
C GLU A 74 32.98 6.61 -37.48
N ASP A 75 33.04 6.82 -36.16
CA ASP A 75 34.14 7.53 -35.47
C ASP A 75 35.32 6.62 -35.08
N THR A 76 35.17 5.30 -35.19
CA THR A 76 36.17 4.31 -34.73
C THR A 76 36.79 3.53 -35.89
N ASP A 77 38.08 3.74 -36.17
CA ASP A 77 38.83 3.01 -37.21
C ASP A 77 39.46 1.68 -36.73
N ASP A 78 39.20 1.24 -35.49
CA ASP A 78 39.79 0.04 -34.88
C ASP A 78 38.82 -1.14 -34.87
N ASP A 79 39.02 -2.09 -35.78
CA ASP A 79 38.20 -3.30 -35.94
C ASP A 79 38.05 -4.11 -34.65
N LYS A 80 39.06 -4.09 -33.75
CA LYS A 80 38.96 -4.82 -32.46
C LYS A 80 38.01 -4.15 -31.50
N LYS A 81 37.96 -2.81 -31.49
CA LYS A 81 37.02 -2.05 -30.68
C LYS A 81 35.61 -2.17 -31.22
N ILE A 82 35.44 -2.08 -32.54
CA ILE A 82 34.15 -2.33 -33.21
C ILE A 82 33.65 -3.73 -32.87
N ARG A 83 34.49 -4.76 -33.00
CA ARG A 83 34.13 -6.14 -32.63
C ARG A 83 33.68 -6.24 -31.17
N THR A 84 34.45 -5.69 -30.23
CA THR A 84 34.13 -5.73 -28.80
C THR A 84 32.81 -5.00 -28.50
N TYR A 85 32.59 -3.86 -29.16
CA TYR A 85 31.36 -3.08 -29.03
C TYR A 85 30.14 -3.86 -29.54
N ILE A 86 30.22 -4.46 -30.74
CA ILE A 86 29.13 -5.26 -31.29
C ILE A 86 28.93 -6.56 -30.49
N GLU A 87 29.98 -7.20 -29.98
CA GLU A 87 29.86 -8.36 -29.09
C GLU A 87 29.17 -8.00 -27.76
N ASN A 88 29.47 -6.83 -27.18
CA ASN A 88 28.78 -6.33 -26.00
C ASN A 88 27.31 -6.02 -26.30
N ILE A 89 27.04 -5.38 -27.44
CA ILE A 89 25.68 -5.12 -27.91
C ILE A 89 24.94 -6.44 -28.14
N ARG A 90 25.55 -7.45 -28.74
CA ARG A 90 24.94 -8.79 -28.96
C ARG A 90 24.69 -9.55 -27.65
N ARG A 91 25.44 -9.25 -26.58
CA ARG A 91 25.18 -9.79 -25.23
C ARG A 91 24.00 -9.10 -24.53
N ILE A 92 23.73 -7.84 -24.86
CA ILE A 92 22.71 -6.99 -24.23
C ILE A 92 21.40 -6.98 -25.06
N GLY A 93 21.50 -6.99 -26.38
CA GLY A 93 20.40 -6.99 -27.35
C GLY A 93 20.06 -8.41 -27.83
N ALA A 94 18.76 -8.69 -27.97
CA ALA A 94 18.24 -10.03 -28.26
C ALA A 94 18.27 -10.41 -29.75
N PHE A 95 19.32 -10.06 -30.50
CA PHE A 95 19.44 -10.41 -31.93
C PHE A 95 20.48 -11.51 -32.18
N THR A 96 20.21 -12.34 -33.19
CA THR A 96 20.98 -13.55 -33.52
C THR A 96 22.35 -13.25 -34.09
N ASP A 97 22.46 -12.33 -35.05
CA ASP A 97 23.71 -11.95 -35.71
C ASP A 97 23.68 -10.52 -36.25
N PHE A 98 24.87 -9.92 -36.39
CA PHE A 98 25.11 -8.59 -36.95
C PHE A 98 25.86 -8.68 -38.29
N TYR A 99 25.44 -7.89 -39.26
CA TYR A 99 25.94 -7.88 -40.63
C TYR A 99 26.32 -6.47 -41.07
N PHE A 100 27.47 -6.34 -41.69
CA PHE A 100 27.85 -5.20 -42.53
C PHE A 100 27.44 -5.51 -43.97
N LEU A 101 26.72 -4.61 -44.64
CA LEU A 101 26.17 -4.81 -45.98
C LEU A 101 26.77 -3.83 -46.98
N ASP A 102 27.22 -4.32 -48.13
CA ASP A 102 27.64 -3.49 -49.27
C ASP A 102 26.44 -3.10 -50.16
N LYS A 103 26.69 -2.23 -51.15
CA LYS A 103 25.67 -1.73 -52.09
C LYS A 103 25.05 -2.82 -52.97
N ASP A 104 25.73 -3.95 -53.15
CA ASP A 104 25.32 -5.07 -54.02
C ASP A 104 24.64 -6.22 -53.25
N GLY A 105 24.49 -6.06 -51.93
CA GLY A 105 23.88 -7.02 -51.02
C GLY A 105 24.81 -8.13 -50.51
N SER A 106 26.13 -8.00 -50.73
CA SER A 106 27.10 -8.86 -50.05
C SER A 106 27.18 -8.45 -48.58
N TYR A 107 27.38 -9.41 -47.69
CA TYR A 107 27.54 -9.13 -46.27
C TYR A 107 28.84 -9.66 -45.70
N CYS A 108 29.32 -9.01 -44.64
CA CYS A 108 30.36 -9.51 -43.75
C CYS A 108 29.83 -9.50 -42.31
N THR A 109 30.01 -10.60 -41.59
CA THR A 109 29.70 -10.67 -40.15
C THR A 109 30.92 -10.28 -39.32
N VAL A 110 30.70 -9.94 -38.04
CA VAL A 110 31.78 -9.62 -37.09
C VAL A 110 32.78 -10.78 -36.95
N ASP A 111 32.31 -12.03 -37.10
CA ASP A 111 33.11 -13.24 -37.06
C ASP A 111 33.93 -13.51 -38.33
N GLY A 112 33.78 -12.67 -39.36
CA GLY A 112 34.51 -12.78 -40.64
C GLY A 112 33.83 -13.66 -41.68
N ASN A 113 32.62 -14.16 -41.42
CA ASN A 113 31.86 -14.89 -42.44
C ASN A 113 31.30 -13.91 -43.47
N THR A 114 31.53 -14.19 -44.74
CA THR A 114 31.01 -13.41 -45.87
C THR A 114 29.97 -14.20 -46.65
N GLY A 115 28.95 -13.53 -47.16
CA GLY A 115 27.94 -14.15 -48.01
C GLY A 115 27.16 -13.11 -48.80
N ARG A 116 26.01 -13.51 -49.35
CA ARG A 116 25.09 -12.60 -50.04
C ARG A 116 23.71 -12.68 -49.40
N MET A 117 23.12 -11.52 -49.13
CA MET A 117 21.81 -11.39 -48.52
C MET A 117 20.85 -10.76 -49.53
N ASP A 118 19.86 -11.53 -49.97
CA ASP A 118 18.82 -11.03 -50.85
C ASP A 118 17.67 -10.43 -50.03
N LEU A 119 17.56 -9.10 -50.05
CA LEU A 119 16.45 -8.34 -49.46
C LEU A 119 15.40 -7.97 -50.52
N GLY A 120 15.51 -8.49 -51.76
CA GLY A 120 14.61 -8.23 -52.87
C GLY A 120 14.42 -6.74 -53.15
N ARG A 121 13.16 -6.28 -53.23
CA ARG A 121 12.84 -4.85 -53.46
C ARG A 121 13.29 -3.95 -52.31
N ASN A 122 13.46 -4.49 -51.10
CA ASN A 122 13.91 -3.72 -49.96
C ASN A 122 15.39 -3.31 -50.08
N MET A 123 16.21 -4.04 -50.86
CA MET A 123 17.60 -3.63 -51.11
C MET A 123 17.69 -2.26 -51.79
N ARG A 124 16.79 -2.02 -52.76
CA ARG A 124 16.70 -0.73 -53.45
C ARG A 124 16.26 0.40 -52.50
N ILE A 125 15.27 0.12 -51.65
CA ILE A 125 14.78 1.12 -50.68
C ILE A 125 15.87 1.47 -49.67
N LEU A 126 16.64 0.47 -49.22
CA LEU A 126 17.74 0.66 -48.29
C LEU A 126 18.87 1.49 -48.89
N MET A 127 19.34 1.12 -50.08
CA MET A 127 20.56 1.68 -50.67
C MET A 127 20.31 2.95 -51.50
N GLU A 128 19.19 3.04 -52.23
CA GLU A 128 18.89 4.19 -53.10
C GLU A 128 18.02 5.25 -52.41
N GLU A 129 17.01 4.85 -51.62
CA GLU A 129 16.13 5.79 -50.92
C GLU A 129 16.64 6.18 -49.53
N GLY A 130 17.67 5.51 -49.00
CA GLY A 130 18.25 5.78 -47.69
C GLY A 130 17.27 5.53 -46.54
N LYS A 131 16.35 4.58 -46.71
CA LYS A 131 15.35 4.24 -45.68
C LYS A 131 15.64 2.88 -45.06
N ASN A 132 15.55 2.82 -43.75
CA ASN A 132 15.68 1.59 -42.98
C ASN A 132 14.63 0.55 -43.43
N VAL A 133 15.03 -0.73 -43.50
CA VAL A 133 14.18 -1.83 -43.99
C VAL A 133 14.14 -3.01 -43.04
N VAL A 134 13.04 -3.77 -43.13
CA VAL A 134 12.88 -5.09 -42.51
C VAL A 134 12.50 -6.05 -43.62
N SER A 135 13.14 -7.21 -43.68
CA SER A 135 12.87 -8.24 -44.67
C SER A 135 12.92 -9.63 -44.02
N ASP A 136 12.01 -10.49 -44.47
CA ASP A 136 12.17 -11.94 -44.37
C ASP A 136 13.19 -12.37 -45.42
N THR A 137 14.27 -13.04 -45.00
CA THR A 137 15.26 -13.59 -45.93
C THR A 137 15.78 -14.94 -45.42
N ALA A 138 16.03 -15.84 -46.35
CA ALA A 138 16.63 -17.13 -46.06
C ALA A 138 18.10 -17.09 -46.50
N LEU A 139 19.02 -17.32 -45.56
CA LEU A 139 20.42 -17.56 -45.88
C LEU A 139 20.57 -19.01 -46.31
N ILE A 140 21.43 -19.27 -47.31
CA ILE A 140 21.63 -20.58 -47.97
C ILE A 140 21.90 -21.74 -46.97
N ASP A 141 22.37 -21.41 -45.75
CA ASP A 141 22.79 -22.37 -44.71
C ASP A 141 22.03 -22.23 -43.36
N ARG A 142 20.96 -21.41 -43.27
CA ARG A 142 20.22 -21.17 -42.00
C ARG A 142 18.71 -21.06 -42.18
N SER A 143 17.98 -21.38 -41.11
CA SER A 143 16.54 -21.15 -40.94
C SER A 143 16.16 -19.70 -41.28
N GLU A 144 14.96 -19.48 -41.80
CA GLU A 144 14.43 -18.16 -42.18
C GLU A 144 14.64 -17.11 -41.07
N LEU A 145 15.28 -15.98 -41.40
CA LEU A 145 15.60 -14.90 -40.47
C LEU A 145 14.81 -13.65 -40.83
N ILE A 146 14.41 -12.90 -39.80
CA ILE A 146 13.92 -11.53 -39.98
C ILE A 146 15.11 -10.61 -39.82
N VAL A 147 15.43 -9.88 -40.90
CA VAL A 147 16.56 -8.96 -40.96
C VAL A 147 16.07 -7.53 -40.88
N PHE A 148 16.61 -6.78 -39.94
CA PHE A 148 16.46 -5.33 -39.82
C PHE A 148 17.74 -4.69 -40.35
N ALA A 149 17.62 -3.78 -41.31
CA ALA A 149 18.76 -3.14 -41.94
C ALA A 149 18.59 -1.62 -42.00
N VAL A 150 19.67 -0.90 -41.68
CA VAL A 150 19.71 0.56 -41.58
C VAL A 150 20.86 1.06 -42.47
N PRO A 151 20.64 2.07 -43.32
CA PRO A 151 21.69 2.63 -44.16
C PRO A 151 22.63 3.48 -43.32
N CYS A 152 23.92 3.47 -43.65
CA CYS A 152 24.93 4.29 -42.97
C CYS A 152 25.86 4.94 -44.00
N HIS A 153 26.75 5.83 -43.55
CA HIS A 153 27.79 6.33 -44.45
C HIS A 153 28.77 5.21 -44.81
N GLU A 154 29.36 5.32 -46.00
CA GLU A 154 30.24 4.29 -46.55
C GLU A 154 31.52 4.22 -45.72
N ASN A 155 31.74 3.08 -45.05
CA ASN A 155 32.87 2.86 -44.18
C ASN A 155 33.45 1.44 -44.38
N LYS A 156 34.55 1.12 -43.70
CA LYS A 156 35.24 -0.17 -43.83
C LYS A 156 35.33 -0.90 -42.49
N TYR A 157 35.15 -2.20 -42.55
CA TYR A 157 35.44 -3.13 -41.46
C TYR A 157 36.40 -4.20 -41.99
N GLY A 158 37.63 -4.21 -41.50
CA GLY A 158 38.73 -4.94 -42.13
C GLY A 158 38.91 -4.53 -43.61
N ASP A 159 38.85 -5.51 -44.52
CA ASP A 159 38.94 -5.28 -45.96
C ASP A 159 37.56 -5.08 -46.64
N PHE A 160 36.47 -5.13 -45.88
CA PHE A 160 35.10 -5.07 -46.41
C PHE A 160 34.52 -3.66 -46.32
N SER A 161 34.16 -3.07 -47.47
CA SER A 161 33.43 -1.80 -47.52
C SER A 161 31.93 -2.03 -47.36
N TYR A 162 31.29 -1.31 -46.44
CA TYR A 162 29.85 -1.40 -46.19
C TYR A 162 29.18 -0.03 -46.26
N SER A 163 27.90 -0.03 -46.59
CA SER A 163 27.03 1.16 -46.68
C SER A 163 25.70 0.98 -45.94
N ALA A 164 25.50 -0.17 -45.30
CA ALA A 164 24.41 -0.41 -44.38
C ALA A 164 24.85 -1.41 -43.30
N ILE A 165 24.16 -1.38 -42.17
CA ILE A 165 24.27 -2.38 -41.11
C ILE A 165 22.96 -3.12 -40.97
N ALA A 166 23.01 -4.38 -40.57
CA ALA A 166 21.82 -5.17 -40.33
C ALA A 166 21.95 -6.11 -39.14
N ILE A 167 20.82 -6.41 -38.50
CA ILE A 167 20.70 -7.44 -37.47
C ILE A 167 19.65 -8.46 -37.90
N SER A 168 19.86 -9.72 -37.51
CA SER A 168 18.86 -10.77 -37.72
C SER A 168 18.30 -11.28 -36.40
N PHE A 169 17.02 -11.66 -36.39
CA PHE A 169 16.39 -12.37 -35.28
C PHE A 169 15.93 -13.76 -35.74
N ASN A 170 15.98 -14.73 -34.82
CA ASN A 170 15.37 -16.03 -35.02
C ASN A 170 13.85 -15.87 -34.90
N ASN A 171 13.11 -16.51 -35.82
CA ASN A 171 11.67 -16.49 -35.86
C ASN A 171 11.05 -17.03 -34.54
N ASP A 172 11.75 -17.95 -33.87
CA ASP A 172 11.33 -18.55 -32.60
C ASP A 172 11.05 -17.52 -31.48
N ASP A 173 11.81 -16.42 -31.44
CA ASP A 173 11.67 -15.41 -30.38
C ASP A 173 10.37 -14.60 -30.55
N ILE A 174 10.02 -14.22 -31.79
CA ILE A 174 8.75 -13.56 -32.11
C ILE A 174 7.58 -14.53 -31.94
N ILE A 175 7.76 -15.79 -32.33
CA ILE A 175 6.77 -16.85 -32.13
C ILE A 175 6.51 -17.07 -30.64
N SER A 176 7.54 -17.02 -29.78
CA SER A 176 7.40 -17.14 -28.33
C SER A 176 6.56 -15.99 -27.74
N LEU A 177 6.75 -14.76 -28.22
CA LEU A 177 5.95 -13.60 -27.81
C LEU A 177 4.49 -13.71 -28.28
N LEU A 178 4.27 -14.24 -29.47
CA LEU A 178 2.93 -14.48 -30.00
C LEU A 178 2.23 -15.70 -29.37
N SER A 179 2.95 -16.59 -28.70
CA SER A 179 2.41 -17.85 -28.12
C SER A 179 2.33 -17.85 -26.59
N SER A 180 3.06 -16.97 -25.90
CA SER A 180 3.10 -16.93 -24.44
C SER A 180 1.76 -16.47 -23.85
N ASN A 181 0.98 -17.44 -23.34
CA ASN A 181 -0.23 -17.30 -22.51
C ASN A 181 -1.57 -16.90 -23.19
N THR A 182 -1.70 -16.89 -24.52
CA THR A 182 -3.01 -16.66 -25.16
C THR A 182 -3.84 -17.95 -25.27
N PHE A 183 -4.89 -18.08 -24.45
CA PHE A 183 -5.94 -19.11 -24.54
C PHE A 183 -5.42 -20.56 -24.72
N ASN A 184 -4.48 -21.00 -23.89
CA ASN A 184 -3.91 -22.38 -23.90
C ASN A 184 -3.37 -22.84 -25.28
N ASN A 185 -2.72 -21.93 -26.02
CA ASN A 185 -2.14 -22.23 -27.34
C ASN A 185 -3.17 -22.63 -28.42
N MET A 186 -4.45 -22.38 -28.18
CA MET A 186 -5.53 -22.60 -29.15
C MET A 186 -5.81 -21.38 -30.03
N ALA A 187 -5.21 -20.24 -29.72
CA ALA A 187 -5.24 -19.04 -30.55
C ALA A 187 -4.19 -19.15 -31.66
N THR A 188 -4.59 -18.87 -32.91
CA THR A 188 -3.65 -18.77 -34.03
C THR A 188 -3.41 -17.31 -34.34
N ASN A 189 -2.17 -16.85 -34.17
CA ASN A 189 -1.77 -15.47 -34.33
C ASN A 189 -0.95 -15.30 -35.59
N TYR A 190 -1.27 -14.28 -36.35
CA TYR A 190 -0.67 -13.93 -37.62
C TYR A 190 -0.20 -12.47 -37.57
N ILE A 191 0.96 -12.20 -38.14
CA ILE A 191 1.36 -10.85 -38.53
C ILE A 191 1.21 -10.78 -40.03
N VAL A 192 0.44 -9.81 -40.55
CA VAL A 192 0.17 -9.70 -41.97
C VAL A 192 0.42 -8.28 -42.47
N TYR A 193 0.81 -8.17 -43.74
CA TYR A 193 0.77 -6.91 -44.47
C TYR A 193 -0.68 -6.59 -44.89
N PRO A 194 -1.00 -5.31 -45.20
CA PRO A 194 -2.33 -4.91 -45.65
C PRO A 194 -2.78 -5.64 -46.92
N ASN A 195 -1.83 -6.04 -47.78
CA ASN A 195 -2.08 -6.81 -48.99
C ASN A 195 -2.37 -8.31 -48.74
N GLY A 196 -2.34 -8.76 -47.48
CA GLY A 196 -2.62 -10.13 -47.07
C GLY A 196 -1.43 -11.08 -47.07
N ARG A 197 -0.22 -10.62 -47.38
CA ARG A 197 0.98 -11.46 -47.22
C ARG A 197 1.24 -11.70 -45.74
N VAL A 198 1.36 -12.98 -45.34
CA VAL A 198 1.70 -13.36 -43.97
C VAL A 198 3.20 -13.18 -43.74
N VAL A 199 3.55 -12.58 -42.60
CA VAL A 199 4.92 -12.30 -42.15
C VAL A 199 5.36 -13.37 -41.14
N VAL A 200 4.59 -13.58 -40.07
CA VAL A 200 4.87 -14.59 -39.02
C VAL A 200 3.55 -15.23 -38.58
N ASN A 201 3.56 -16.54 -38.27
CA ASN A 201 2.49 -17.18 -37.51
C ASN A 201 3.05 -17.96 -36.31
N ASN A 202 2.23 -18.14 -35.28
CA ASN A 202 2.64 -18.83 -34.06
C ASN A 202 2.56 -20.37 -34.13
N LYS A 203 2.16 -20.95 -35.28
CA LYS A 203 2.04 -22.40 -35.50
C LYS A 203 3.22 -23.00 -36.26
N GLY A 204 4.16 -22.19 -36.73
CA GLY A 204 5.35 -22.65 -37.46
C GLY A 204 5.06 -23.14 -38.87
N GLU A 205 3.89 -22.81 -39.44
CA GLU A 205 3.51 -23.18 -40.81
C GLU A 205 3.78 -22.00 -41.73
N HIS A 206 5.02 -21.83 -42.19
CA HIS A 206 5.36 -20.79 -43.18
C HIS A 206 6.02 -21.39 -44.42
N GLY A 207 5.62 -20.87 -45.59
CA GLY A 207 6.30 -21.11 -46.86
C GLY A 207 5.84 -22.34 -47.65
N ASP A 208 4.60 -22.33 -48.17
CA ASP A 208 4.29 -22.59 -49.60
C ASP A 208 2.79 -22.82 -49.89
N GLU A 209 1.95 -23.16 -48.90
CA GLU A 209 0.50 -23.40 -49.14
C GLU A 209 -0.44 -22.20 -48.87
N LEU A 210 0.02 -21.16 -48.16
CA LEU A 210 -0.81 -20.00 -47.78
C LEU A 210 -0.21 -18.68 -48.29
N SER A 211 -0.22 -18.47 -49.62
CA SER A 211 0.38 -17.27 -50.22
C SER A 211 -0.33 -15.94 -49.87
N ASN A 212 -1.52 -15.99 -49.27
CA ASN A 212 -2.28 -14.81 -48.86
C ASN A 212 -3.33 -15.11 -47.76
N PHE A 213 -3.26 -14.42 -46.63
CA PHE A 213 -4.17 -14.51 -45.48
C PHE A 213 -5.63 -14.21 -45.85
N TRP A 214 -5.86 -13.18 -46.67
CA TRP A 214 -7.22 -12.84 -47.08
C TRP A 214 -7.84 -13.94 -47.93
N ARG A 215 -7.03 -14.61 -48.75
CA ARG A 215 -7.45 -15.77 -49.53
C ARG A 215 -7.74 -16.99 -48.65
N MET A 216 -6.91 -17.24 -47.64
CA MET A 216 -7.17 -18.28 -46.63
C MET A 216 -8.55 -18.07 -45.98
N LEU A 217 -8.84 -16.82 -45.60
CA LEU A 217 -10.12 -16.48 -44.99
C LEU A 217 -11.30 -16.62 -45.94
N THR A 218 -11.18 -16.27 -47.23
CA THR A 218 -12.27 -16.52 -48.20
C THR A 218 -12.48 -18.00 -48.49
N ASP A 219 -11.41 -18.79 -48.53
CA ASP A 219 -11.48 -20.19 -48.91
C ASP A 219 -12.01 -21.07 -47.77
N SER A 220 -11.83 -20.62 -46.51
CA SER A 220 -12.20 -21.37 -45.30
C SER A 220 -13.46 -20.85 -44.60
N SER A 221 -14.01 -19.69 -45.02
CA SER A 221 -15.15 -19.04 -44.38
C SER A 221 -16.46 -19.33 -45.11
N ASP A 222 -17.48 -19.74 -44.34
CA ASP A 222 -18.83 -19.97 -44.87
C ASP A 222 -19.57 -18.65 -45.20
N ASN A 223 -19.13 -17.53 -44.63
CA ASN A 223 -19.85 -16.24 -44.64
C ASN A 223 -19.12 -15.12 -45.41
N LEU A 224 -17.88 -15.32 -45.86
CA LEU A 224 -17.09 -14.32 -46.59
C LEU A 224 -16.87 -14.77 -48.05
N SER A 225 -17.41 -14.01 -49.00
CA SER A 225 -17.17 -14.20 -50.44
C SER A 225 -16.14 -13.20 -50.98
N GLN A 226 -15.57 -13.47 -52.18
CA GLN A 226 -14.64 -12.54 -52.85
C GLN A 226 -15.23 -11.13 -53.06
N ASP A 227 -16.56 -11.01 -53.19
CA ASP A 227 -17.24 -9.72 -53.39
C ASP A 227 -17.39 -8.90 -52.10
N ASN A 228 -17.40 -9.55 -50.93
CA ASN A 228 -17.66 -8.91 -49.64
C ASN A 228 -16.41 -8.74 -48.76
N ILE A 229 -15.26 -9.28 -49.17
CA ILE A 229 -14.03 -9.19 -48.37
C ILE A 229 -13.37 -7.81 -48.46
N GLN A 230 -13.56 -7.06 -49.56
CA GLN A 230 -12.89 -5.76 -49.75
C GLN A 230 -13.27 -4.71 -48.69
N PRO A 231 -14.57 -4.49 -48.35
CA PRO A 231 -14.95 -3.64 -47.23
C PRO A 231 -14.40 -4.12 -45.88
N TYR A 232 -14.34 -5.44 -45.68
CA TYR A 232 -13.85 -6.06 -44.45
C TYR A 232 -12.33 -5.88 -44.26
N ILE A 233 -11.55 -6.01 -45.34
CA ILE A 233 -10.12 -5.70 -45.36
C ILE A 233 -9.90 -4.22 -45.09
N ALA A 234 -10.68 -3.34 -45.73
CA ALA A 234 -10.59 -1.91 -45.49
C ALA A 234 -10.86 -1.57 -44.02
N GLU A 235 -11.89 -2.14 -43.40
CA GLU A 235 -12.20 -1.94 -41.98
C GLU A 235 -11.04 -2.37 -41.06
N ILE A 236 -10.43 -3.52 -41.33
CA ILE A 236 -9.30 -4.03 -40.55
C ILE A 236 -8.03 -3.19 -40.75
N CYS A 237 -7.74 -2.76 -41.98
CA CYS A 237 -6.55 -1.99 -42.30
C CYS A 237 -6.63 -0.51 -41.86
N TYR A 238 -7.83 0.08 -41.79
CA TYR A 238 -8.01 1.48 -41.39
C TYR A 238 -8.28 1.67 -39.89
N ASN A 239 -8.86 0.68 -39.21
CA ASN A 239 -9.06 0.77 -37.76
C ASN A 239 -7.81 0.34 -36.99
N GLU A 240 -7.51 1.04 -35.90
CA GLU A 240 -6.34 0.73 -35.06
C GLU A 240 -6.46 -0.64 -34.37
N SER A 241 -7.65 -0.99 -33.88
CA SER A 241 -7.92 -2.31 -33.29
C SER A 241 -9.39 -2.67 -33.41
N GLY A 242 -9.70 -3.97 -33.31
CA GLY A 242 -11.07 -4.44 -33.29
C GLY A 242 -11.20 -5.94 -33.12
N VAL A 243 -12.42 -6.40 -32.86
CA VAL A 243 -12.75 -7.82 -32.75
C VAL A 243 -14.02 -8.11 -33.55
N ASN A 244 -13.87 -8.97 -34.55
CA ASN A 244 -14.94 -9.44 -35.40
C ASN A 244 -15.22 -10.93 -35.13
N ARG A 245 -16.38 -11.40 -35.58
CA ARG A 245 -16.78 -12.80 -35.46
C ARG A 245 -16.80 -13.43 -36.85
N LEU A 246 -16.24 -14.63 -36.99
CA LEU A 246 -16.29 -15.38 -38.23
C LEU A 246 -16.68 -16.85 -38.01
N THR A 247 -17.17 -17.47 -39.07
CA THR A 247 -17.50 -18.90 -39.10
C THR A 247 -16.55 -19.56 -40.10
N LEU A 248 -15.70 -20.46 -39.60
CA LEU A 248 -14.77 -21.26 -40.41
C LEU A 248 -15.14 -22.73 -40.27
N ASP A 249 -15.35 -23.44 -41.38
CA ASP A 249 -15.73 -24.87 -41.42
C ASP A 249 -16.87 -25.24 -40.45
N GLY A 250 -17.93 -24.41 -40.39
CA GLY A 250 -19.06 -24.61 -39.48
C GLY A 250 -18.77 -24.36 -37.99
N LYS A 251 -17.60 -23.84 -37.62
CA LYS A 251 -17.23 -23.45 -36.24
C LYS A 251 -17.05 -21.94 -36.11
N GLU A 252 -17.43 -21.42 -34.94
CA GLU A 252 -17.41 -19.99 -34.65
C GLU A 252 -16.09 -19.56 -34.01
N TYR A 253 -15.49 -18.49 -34.54
CA TYR A 253 -14.23 -17.91 -34.11
C TYR A 253 -14.35 -16.39 -33.91
N TYR A 254 -13.55 -15.85 -33.00
CA TYR A 254 -13.26 -14.43 -32.89
C TYR A 254 -11.98 -14.12 -33.69
N LEU A 255 -12.05 -13.08 -34.53
CA LEU A 255 -10.91 -12.48 -35.21
C LEU A 255 -10.61 -11.15 -34.52
N ALA A 256 -9.57 -11.12 -33.70
CA ALA A 256 -9.07 -9.89 -33.12
C ALA A 256 -7.95 -9.33 -33.99
N TYR A 257 -7.89 -8.01 -34.17
CA TYR A 257 -6.84 -7.38 -34.93
C TYR A 257 -6.35 -6.09 -34.25
N HIS A 258 -5.07 -5.78 -34.44
CA HIS A 258 -4.43 -4.57 -33.94
C HIS A 258 -3.34 -4.11 -34.92
N SER A 259 -3.35 -2.83 -35.25
CA SER A 259 -2.30 -2.21 -36.06
C SER A 259 -1.07 -1.97 -35.20
N ILE A 260 0.07 -2.53 -35.59
CA ILE A 260 1.33 -2.43 -34.83
C ILE A 260 1.97 -1.04 -35.05
N GLY A 261 1.54 -0.29 -36.08
CA GLY A 261 2.08 1.03 -36.40
C GLY A 261 3.47 1.01 -37.06
N PHE A 262 4.04 -0.18 -37.29
CA PHE A 262 5.33 -0.38 -37.93
C PHE A 262 5.14 -1.01 -39.32
N LYS A 263 5.51 -0.30 -40.40
CA LYS A 263 5.35 -0.72 -41.81
C LYS A 263 3.97 -1.31 -42.17
N ASP A 264 2.91 -0.71 -41.62
CA ASP A 264 1.51 -1.14 -41.80
C ASP A 264 1.26 -2.61 -41.40
N TRP A 265 2.07 -3.18 -40.50
CA TRP A 265 1.85 -4.53 -39.99
C TRP A 265 0.60 -4.59 -39.12
N ILE A 266 -0.20 -5.64 -39.36
CA ILE A 266 -1.42 -5.90 -38.62
C ILE A 266 -1.26 -7.23 -37.90
N LEU A 267 -1.36 -7.20 -36.58
CA LEU A 267 -1.49 -8.39 -35.75
C LEU A 267 -2.94 -8.88 -35.88
N ILE A 268 -3.13 -10.13 -36.27
CA ILE A 268 -4.45 -10.77 -36.38
C ILE A 268 -4.43 -12.08 -35.60
N GLY A 269 -5.36 -12.24 -34.67
CA GLY A 269 -5.54 -13.46 -33.90
C GLY A 269 -6.89 -14.12 -34.16
N ILE A 270 -6.88 -15.41 -34.46
CA ILE A 270 -8.07 -16.24 -34.62
C ILE A 270 -8.21 -17.16 -33.41
N VAL A 271 -9.30 -16.99 -32.65
CA VAL A 271 -9.54 -17.72 -31.41
C VAL A 271 -10.92 -18.38 -31.44
N PRO A 272 -11.05 -19.70 -31.17
CA PRO A 272 -12.36 -20.36 -31.14
C PRO A 272 -13.28 -19.75 -30.07
N CYS A 273 -14.53 -19.44 -30.44
CA CYS A 273 -15.50 -18.87 -29.49
C CYS A 273 -15.75 -19.81 -28.30
N SER A 274 -15.62 -21.12 -28.48
CA SER A 274 -15.81 -22.12 -27.41
C SER A 274 -14.76 -22.00 -26.30
N VAL A 275 -13.53 -21.58 -26.62
CA VAL A 275 -12.43 -21.43 -25.66
C VAL A 275 -12.60 -20.12 -24.89
N VAL A 276 -12.93 -19.03 -25.58
CA VAL A 276 -13.16 -17.72 -24.95
C VAL A 276 -14.38 -17.76 -24.02
N ASN A 277 -15.44 -18.45 -24.42
CA ASN A 277 -16.70 -18.49 -23.68
C ASN A 277 -16.82 -19.68 -22.71
N GLU A 278 -15.80 -20.51 -22.51
CA GLU A 278 -15.90 -21.76 -21.73
C GLU A 278 -16.35 -21.51 -20.28
N ASN A 279 -15.69 -20.55 -19.61
CA ASN A 279 -16.02 -20.15 -18.23
C ASN A 279 -17.45 -19.62 -18.10
N ILE A 280 -17.89 -18.89 -19.13
CA ILE A 280 -19.17 -18.22 -19.17
C ILE A 280 -20.31 -19.23 -19.46
N ASN A 281 -20.09 -20.17 -20.39
CA ASN A 281 -21.04 -21.24 -20.70
C ASN A 281 -21.29 -22.13 -19.47
N ARG A 282 -20.25 -22.35 -18.65
CA ARG A 282 -20.37 -23.07 -17.38
C ARG A 282 -21.26 -22.33 -16.39
N LEU A 283 -21.07 -21.02 -16.24
CA LEU A 283 -21.94 -20.17 -15.41
C LEU A 283 -23.38 -20.21 -15.91
N GLN A 284 -23.62 -20.04 -17.22
CA GLN A 284 -24.97 -20.06 -17.78
C GLN A 284 -25.69 -21.40 -17.54
N THR A 285 -24.97 -22.53 -17.65
CA THR A 285 -25.52 -23.86 -17.37
C THR A 285 -25.93 -24.01 -15.91
N ILE A 286 -25.10 -23.53 -14.98
CA ILE A 286 -25.41 -23.52 -13.53
C ILE A 286 -26.65 -22.65 -13.26
N THR A 287 -26.69 -21.43 -13.79
CA THR A 287 -27.82 -20.50 -13.59
C THR A 287 -29.13 -21.04 -14.18
N MET A 288 -29.07 -21.73 -15.32
CA MET A 288 -30.23 -22.37 -15.93
C MET A 288 -30.74 -23.55 -15.10
N SER A 289 -29.85 -24.39 -14.59
CA SER A 289 -30.21 -25.50 -13.69
C SER A 289 -30.85 -25.01 -12.38
N ALA A 290 -30.34 -23.91 -11.82
CA ALA A 290 -30.89 -23.28 -10.61
C ALA A 290 -32.30 -22.72 -10.88
N SER A 291 -32.51 -22.06 -12.02
CA SER A 291 -33.81 -21.49 -12.39
C SER A 291 -34.88 -22.57 -12.60
N VAL A 292 -34.55 -23.67 -13.27
CA VAL A 292 -35.46 -24.82 -13.41
C VAL A 292 -35.83 -25.41 -12.05
N SER A 293 -34.85 -25.53 -11.15
CA SER A 293 -35.06 -26.05 -9.80
C SER A 293 -36.00 -25.15 -8.97
N VAL A 294 -35.87 -23.82 -9.10
CA VAL A 294 -36.77 -22.86 -8.44
C VAL A 294 -38.19 -22.96 -8.99
N ILE A 295 -38.37 -23.08 -10.30
CA ILE A 295 -39.70 -23.25 -10.92
C ILE A 295 -40.35 -24.54 -10.43
N ALA A 296 -39.60 -25.66 -10.43
CA ALA A 296 -40.09 -26.95 -9.95
C ALA A 296 -40.49 -26.88 -8.46
N LEU A 297 -39.72 -26.18 -7.63
CA LEU A 297 -40.04 -25.95 -6.23
C LEU A 297 -41.32 -25.12 -6.07
N ILE A 298 -41.48 -24.03 -6.82
CA ILE A 298 -42.68 -23.18 -6.77
C ILE A 298 -43.93 -23.96 -7.19
N CYS A 299 -43.85 -24.77 -8.25
CA CYS A 299 -44.93 -25.63 -8.71
C CYS A 299 -45.32 -26.65 -7.62
N THR A 300 -44.33 -27.31 -7.02
CA THR A 300 -44.54 -28.32 -5.96
C THR A 300 -45.17 -27.68 -4.72
N LEU A 301 -44.66 -26.52 -4.29
CA LEU A 301 -45.21 -25.76 -3.17
C LEU A 301 -46.62 -25.25 -3.47
N SER A 302 -46.92 -24.86 -4.71
CA SER A 302 -48.26 -24.41 -5.12
C SER A 302 -49.28 -25.55 -5.08
N VAL A 303 -48.89 -26.75 -5.53
CA VAL A 303 -49.73 -27.96 -5.44
C VAL A 303 -49.96 -28.34 -3.98
N LEU A 304 -48.91 -28.37 -3.16
CA LEU A 304 -49.01 -28.60 -1.71
C LEU A 304 -49.88 -27.55 -1.01
N TYR A 305 -49.75 -26.28 -1.39
CA TYR A 305 -50.57 -25.19 -0.88
C TYR A 305 -52.04 -25.37 -1.26
N LEU A 306 -52.36 -25.76 -2.50
CA LEU A 306 -53.75 -26.00 -2.92
C LEU A 306 -54.37 -27.18 -2.16
N ILE A 307 -53.62 -28.27 -1.99
CA ILE A 307 -54.04 -29.44 -1.20
C ILE A 307 -54.29 -29.01 0.26
N ARG A 308 -53.32 -28.30 0.87
CA ARG A 308 -53.43 -27.80 2.25
C ARG A 308 -54.56 -26.79 2.41
N LYS A 309 -54.74 -25.85 1.48
CA LYS A 309 -55.81 -24.83 1.52
C LYS A 309 -57.19 -25.46 1.42
N ASN A 310 -57.36 -26.49 0.59
CA ASN A 310 -58.64 -27.18 0.45
C ASN A 310 -58.97 -27.99 1.71
N TYR A 311 -57.98 -28.67 2.28
CA TYR A 311 -58.10 -29.37 3.57
C TYR A 311 -58.37 -28.41 4.73
N LEU A 312 -57.69 -27.25 4.75
CA LEU A 312 -57.87 -26.22 5.77
C LEU A 312 -59.17 -25.45 5.62
N ASN A 313 -59.71 -25.20 4.42
CA ASN A 313 -60.99 -24.50 4.25
C ASN A 313 -62.17 -25.30 4.83
N LEU A 314 -62.09 -26.63 4.78
CA LEU A 314 -63.08 -27.54 5.37
C LEU A 314 -62.98 -27.53 6.91
N ARG A 315 -61.78 -27.61 7.48
CA ARG A 315 -61.59 -27.42 8.94
C ARG A 315 -61.83 -25.99 9.40
N LYS A 316 -61.53 -25.00 8.55
CA LYS A 316 -61.64 -23.57 8.85
C LYS A 316 -63.05 -23.13 9.06
N LYS A 317 -64.12 -23.77 8.56
CA LYS A 317 -65.47 -23.26 8.86
C LYS A 317 -65.90 -23.60 10.29
N ASP A 318 -65.60 -24.83 10.74
CA ASP A 318 -65.91 -25.27 12.10
C ASP A 318 -64.87 -24.78 13.11
N SER A 319 -63.60 -24.77 12.71
CA SER A 319 -62.58 -24.11 13.49
C SER A 319 -62.70 -22.60 13.37
N GLU A 320 -63.23 -21.95 12.33
CA GLU A 320 -63.26 -20.46 12.25
C GLU A 320 -64.07 -19.86 13.35
N ILE A 321 -65.16 -20.46 13.78
CA ILE A 321 -65.96 -19.83 14.85
C ILE A 321 -65.20 -19.97 16.16
N LYS A 322 -64.73 -21.18 16.47
CA LYS A 322 -63.96 -21.47 17.68
C LYS A 322 -62.59 -20.78 17.72
N TYR A 323 -61.86 -20.84 16.61
CA TYR A 323 -60.64 -20.09 16.30
C TYR A 323 -60.92 -18.61 16.16
N ARG A 324 -62.08 -18.07 15.75
CA ARG A 324 -62.27 -16.60 15.76
C ARG A 324 -62.38 -16.10 17.19
N GLU A 325 -63.04 -16.83 18.09
CA GLU A 325 -63.06 -16.53 19.52
C GLU A 325 -61.68 -16.77 20.17
N GLU A 326 -61.04 -17.90 19.89
CA GLU A 326 -59.71 -18.25 20.43
C GLU A 326 -58.60 -17.37 19.81
N LEU A 327 -58.67 -17.03 18.51
CA LEU A 327 -57.79 -16.09 17.82
C LEU A 327 -58.08 -14.67 18.28
N PHE A 328 -59.32 -14.25 18.52
CA PHE A 328 -59.56 -12.90 19.07
C PHE A 328 -59.03 -12.79 20.50
N SER A 329 -59.16 -13.84 21.32
CA SER A 329 -58.54 -13.94 22.65
C SER A 329 -57.01 -13.99 22.59
N VAL A 330 -56.43 -14.79 21.68
CA VAL A 330 -54.96 -14.95 21.50
C VAL A 330 -54.34 -13.72 20.83
N LEU A 331 -55.01 -13.10 19.86
CA LEU A 331 -54.59 -11.84 19.24
C LEU A 331 -54.66 -10.71 20.25
N SER A 332 -55.76 -10.57 20.99
CA SER A 332 -55.83 -9.56 22.04
C SER A 332 -54.82 -9.82 23.16
N ASN A 333 -54.50 -11.07 23.51
CA ASN A 333 -53.44 -11.38 24.48
C ASN A 333 -52.01 -11.05 23.99
N ASN A 334 -51.73 -11.22 22.70
CA ASN A 334 -50.40 -11.05 22.12
C ASN A 334 -50.14 -9.67 21.51
N VAL A 335 -51.16 -8.84 21.35
CA VAL A 335 -51.01 -7.46 20.90
C VAL A 335 -50.93 -6.56 22.15
N ASP A 336 -50.12 -5.51 22.09
CA ASP A 336 -49.98 -4.51 23.15
C ASP A 336 -51.10 -3.44 23.10
N ASP A 337 -52.23 -3.78 22.48
CA ASP A 337 -53.40 -2.94 22.32
C ASP A 337 -54.50 -3.45 23.25
N ILE A 338 -54.95 -2.62 24.19
CA ILE A 338 -56.08 -2.93 25.06
C ILE A 338 -57.37 -2.53 24.35
N PHE A 339 -58.31 -3.46 24.24
CA PHE A 339 -59.63 -3.23 23.66
C PHE A 339 -60.67 -3.20 24.77
N LEU A 340 -61.44 -2.12 24.80
CA LEU A 340 -62.48 -1.86 25.79
C LEU A 340 -63.79 -1.57 25.06
N MET A 341 -64.88 -2.21 25.49
CA MET A 341 -66.22 -1.95 24.99
C MET A 341 -67.10 -1.50 26.15
N LEU A 342 -67.62 -0.28 26.05
CA LEU A 342 -68.44 0.35 27.08
C LEU A 342 -69.87 0.54 26.58
N ASN A 343 -70.84 0.34 27.47
CA ASN A 343 -72.23 0.70 27.21
C ASN A 343 -72.40 2.23 27.24
N THR A 344 -73.23 2.78 26.36
CA THR A 344 -73.43 4.23 26.24
C THR A 344 -74.33 4.83 27.32
N GLU A 345 -75.13 4.03 28.02
CA GLU A 345 -76.07 4.51 29.04
C GLU A 345 -75.42 4.68 30.44
N ASP A 346 -74.62 3.70 30.86
CA ASP A 346 -74.05 3.62 32.22
C ASP A 346 -72.53 3.46 32.26
N PHE A 347 -71.84 3.48 31.10
CA PHE A 347 -70.40 3.22 30.95
C PHE A 347 -69.95 1.86 31.50
N SER A 348 -70.88 0.91 31.70
CA SER A 348 -70.52 -0.44 32.11
C SER A 348 -69.64 -1.14 31.07
N VAL A 349 -68.65 -1.88 31.53
CA VAL A 349 -67.66 -2.55 30.67
C VAL A 349 -68.26 -3.85 30.15
N GLY A 350 -68.77 -3.81 28.93
CA GLY A 350 -69.32 -4.99 28.24
C GLY A 350 -68.25 -5.98 27.76
N TYR A 351 -67.03 -5.50 27.52
CA TYR A 351 -65.86 -6.34 27.22
C TYR A 351 -64.57 -5.58 27.51
N VAL A 352 -63.58 -6.27 28.05
CA VAL A 352 -62.20 -5.80 28.13
C VAL A 352 -61.28 -6.94 27.71
N SER A 353 -60.29 -6.64 26.89
CA SER A 353 -59.32 -7.64 26.45
C SER A 353 -58.50 -8.17 27.64
N PRO A 354 -58.15 -9.47 27.66
CA PRO A 354 -57.49 -10.06 28.83
C PRO A 354 -56.03 -9.60 29.01
N ASN A 355 -55.40 -9.01 27.97
CA ASN A 355 -54.06 -8.43 28.05
C ASN A 355 -53.97 -7.20 28.98
N ILE A 356 -55.10 -6.63 29.44
CA ILE A 356 -55.09 -5.49 30.37
C ILE A 356 -54.33 -5.81 31.67
N GLU A 357 -54.33 -7.07 32.11
CA GLU A 357 -53.59 -7.52 33.28
C GLU A 357 -52.08 -7.53 33.04
N ARG A 358 -51.64 -7.97 31.86
CA ARG A 358 -50.22 -7.93 31.46
C ARG A 358 -49.71 -6.51 31.28
N ILE A 359 -50.54 -5.64 30.71
CA ILE A 359 -50.13 -4.33 30.23
C ILE A 359 -50.29 -3.25 31.33
N LEU A 360 -51.45 -3.19 32.00
CA LEU A 360 -51.73 -2.20 33.05
C LEU A 360 -51.70 -2.78 34.47
N GLY A 361 -51.64 -4.11 34.65
CA GLY A 361 -51.63 -4.74 35.97
C GLY A 361 -52.99 -4.76 36.66
N ILE A 362 -54.07 -4.58 35.90
CA ILE A 362 -55.45 -4.59 36.40
C ILE A 362 -56.09 -5.91 35.95
N SER A 363 -56.70 -6.68 36.85
CA SER A 363 -57.33 -7.94 36.45
C SER A 363 -58.55 -7.71 35.55
N GLN A 364 -58.81 -8.64 34.64
CA GLN A 364 -59.97 -8.54 33.74
C GLN A 364 -61.30 -8.43 34.51
N SER A 365 -61.43 -9.18 35.61
CA SER A 365 -62.62 -9.14 36.47
C SER A 365 -62.81 -7.81 37.19
N GLU A 366 -61.72 -7.19 37.66
CA GLU A 366 -61.79 -5.86 38.29
C GLU A 366 -62.17 -4.80 37.24
N ALA A 367 -61.52 -4.83 36.08
CA ALA A 367 -61.82 -3.94 34.97
C ALA A 367 -63.27 -4.08 34.47
N MET A 368 -63.86 -5.28 34.50
CA MET A 368 -65.27 -5.48 34.15
C MET A 368 -66.25 -5.02 35.24
N SER A 369 -65.80 -4.96 36.51
CA SER A 369 -66.65 -4.58 37.64
C SER A 369 -66.80 -3.06 37.80
N ASP A 370 -65.77 -2.29 37.45
CA ASP A 370 -65.76 -0.84 37.59
C ASP A 370 -64.77 -0.19 36.59
N GLU A 371 -65.31 0.58 35.65
CA GLU A 371 -64.55 1.33 34.63
C GLU A 371 -63.58 2.35 35.25
N SER A 372 -63.91 2.91 36.43
CA SER A 372 -63.13 3.96 37.07
C SER A 372 -61.73 3.51 37.49
N ILE A 373 -61.50 2.21 37.65
CA ILE A 373 -60.20 1.62 37.99
C ILE A 373 -59.16 1.87 36.88
N ILE A 374 -59.60 1.84 35.62
CA ILE A 374 -58.74 2.12 34.46
C ILE A 374 -58.44 3.61 34.37
N GLU A 375 -59.45 4.47 34.60
CA GLU A 375 -59.27 5.93 34.61
C GLU A 375 -58.33 6.39 35.73
N ASN A 376 -58.41 5.78 36.92
CA ASN A 376 -57.57 6.09 38.08
C ASN A 376 -56.08 5.75 37.89
N SER A 377 -55.76 4.91 36.89
CA SER A 377 -54.38 4.51 36.56
C SER A 377 -53.70 5.48 35.58
N ALA A 378 -54.42 6.49 35.09
CA ALA A 378 -53.86 7.51 34.21
C ALA A 378 -53.09 8.59 35.01
N VAL A 379 -51.95 9.02 34.50
CA VAL A 379 -51.22 10.17 35.06
C VAL A 379 -52.02 11.43 34.77
N THR A 380 -52.55 12.08 35.80
CA THR A 380 -53.37 13.30 35.69
C THR A 380 -52.47 14.51 35.43
N ASP A 381 -52.23 14.81 34.14
CA ASP A 381 -52.02 16.20 33.73
C ASP A 381 -53.41 16.85 33.55
N LYS A 382 -53.59 18.04 34.12
CA LYS A 382 -54.86 18.75 34.38
C LYS A 382 -55.92 18.66 33.24
N ASN A 383 -57.17 18.42 33.64
CA ASN A 383 -58.43 18.84 33.00
C ASN A 383 -58.90 18.20 31.66
N GLU A 384 -58.74 16.89 31.47
CA GLU A 384 -59.56 16.17 30.45
C GLU A 384 -60.29 14.97 31.04
N ASN A 385 -61.61 15.13 31.18
CA ASN A 385 -62.53 14.07 31.59
C ASN A 385 -62.87 13.21 30.34
N ILE A 386 -62.38 11.97 30.29
CA ILE A 386 -62.57 11.05 29.15
C ILE A 386 -64.06 10.84 28.88
N ARG A 387 -64.87 10.78 29.95
CA ARG A 387 -66.33 10.70 29.86
C ARG A 387 -66.92 11.86 29.07
N GLU A 388 -66.44 13.09 29.21
CA GLU A 388 -66.92 14.20 28.39
C GLU A 388 -66.55 14.08 26.91
N ASN A 389 -65.37 13.53 26.62
CA ASN A 389 -64.92 13.31 25.24
C ASN A 389 -65.74 12.21 24.54
N LEU A 390 -66.15 11.18 25.29
CA LEU A 390 -67.00 10.08 24.82
C LEU A 390 -68.47 10.48 24.68
N ILE A 391 -69.06 11.16 25.67
CA ILE A 391 -70.48 11.60 25.66
C ILE A 391 -70.78 12.51 24.45
N ARG A 392 -69.80 13.31 24.01
CA ARG A 392 -69.94 14.22 22.87
C ARG A 392 -69.79 13.55 21.50
N MET A 393 -69.61 12.23 21.41
CA MET A 393 -69.43 11.52 20.14
C MET A 393 -70.77 11.11 19.51
N SER A 394 -70.91 11.38 18.22
CA SER A 394 -72.03 10.94 17.38
C SER A 394 -71.87 9.47 16.97
N VAL A 395 -72.97 8.78 16.65
CA VAL A 395 -72.91 7.40 16.15
C VAL A 395 -72.14 7.37 14.83
N GLY A 396 -71.08 6.55 14.75
CA GLY A 396 -70.15 6.47 13.63
C GLY A 396 -68.93 7.40 13.72
N GLU A 397 -68.83 8.24 14.74
CA GLU A 397 -67.69 9.15 14.94
C GLU A 397 -66.48 8.42 15.55
N ARG A 398 -65.27 8.85 15.15
CA ARG A 398 -63.97 8.38 15.64
C ARG A 398 -63.22 9.54 16.28
N LYS A 399 -62.65 9.33 17.47
CA LYS A 399 -61.75 10.29 18.15
C LYS A 399 -60.47 9.62 18.61
N GLU A 400 -59.39 10.39 18.67
CA GLU A 400 -58.06 9.90 19.05
C GLU A 400 -57.36 10.87 19.99
N TRP A 401 -56.63 10.33 20.95
CA TRP A 401 -55.78 11.11 21.86
C TRP A 401 -54.65 10.25 22.42
N GLU A 402 -53.60 10.89 22.93
CA GLU A 402 -52.52 10.20 23.62
C GLU A 402 -52.61 10.43 25.12
N ARG A 403 -52.36 9.40 25.92
CA ARG A 403 -52.35 9.53 27.38
C ARG A 403 -51.38 8.55 28.05
N LYS A 404 -50.79 9.00 29.15
CA LYS A 404 -49.86 8.21 29.95
C LYS A 404 -50.60 7.45 31.05
N TYR A 405 -50.31 6.18 31.17
CA TYR A 405 -50.85 5.31 32.22
C TYR A 405 -49.69 4.70 33.00
N VAL A 406 -49.90 4.48 34.30
CA VAL A 406 -48.96 3.79 35.17
C VAL A 406 -49.43 2.35 35.34
N CYS A 407 -48.57 1.41 34.99
CA CYS A 407 -48.82 0.00 35.23
C CYS A 407 -48.77 -0.29 36.75
N ARG A 408 -49.85 -0.82 37.32
CA ARG A 408 -49.99 -1.01 38.77
C ARG A 408 -49.02 -2.04 39.35
N ASN A 409 -48.63 -3.04 38.55
CA ASN A 409 -47.72 -4.11 38.97
C ASN A 409 -46.24 -3.73 38.87
N SER A 410 -45.86 -2.89 37.89
CA SER A 410 -44.45 -2.58 37.62
C SER A 410 -44.05 -1.14 37.94
N GLY A 411 -45.02 -0.24 38.16
CA GLY A 411 -44.77 1.20 38.34
C GLY A 411 -44.29 1.93 37.08
N ASN A 412 -44.15 1.23 35.95
CA ASN A 412 -43.69 1.82 34.69
C ASN A 412 -44.78 2.65 34.02
N THR A 413 -44.38 3.79 33.46
CA THR A 413 -45.26 4.67 32.68
C THR A 413 -45.27 4.25 31.21
N CYS A 414 -46.45 3.88 30.70
CA CYS A 414 -46.68 3.57 29.28
C CYS A 414 -47.42 4.74 28.61
N LEU A 415 -47.01 5.08 27.38
CA LEU A 415 -47.72 6.07 26.54
C LEU A 415 -48.67 5.33 25.59
N PHE A 416 -49.97 5.50 25.82
CA PHE A 416 -51.00 4.91 24.99
C PHE A 416 -51.52 5.91 23.97
N HIS A 417 -51.61 5.48 22.72
CA HIS A 417 -52.46 6.12 21.71
C HIS A 417 -53.84 5.48 21.76
N ILE A 418 -54.85 6.25 22.13
CA ILE A 418 -56.21 5.79 22.35
C ILE A 418 -57.07 6.21 21.17
N THR A 419 -57.74 5.25 20.56
CA THR A 419 -58.75 5.47 19.52
C THR A 419 -60.11 5.05 20.05
N ALA A 420 -61.07 5.97 20.09
CA ALA A 420 -62.46 5.71 20.45
C ALA A 420 -63.36 5.72 19.22
N PHE A 421 -64.32 4.80 19.19
CA PHE A 421 -65.37 4.70 18.18
C PHE A 421 -66.73 4.53 18.87
N ARG A 422 -67.78 5.17 18.36
CA ARG A 422 -69.17 4.87 18.76
C ARG A 422 -69.88 4.14 17.63
N ASN A 423 -70.43 2.95 17.86
CA ASN A 423 -71.10 2.19 16.79
C ASN A 423 -72.28 1.36 17.32
N LYS A 424 -73.18 0.94 16.41
CA LYS A 424 -74.28 0.01 16.70
C LYS A 424 -73.84 -1.44 16.48
N ILE A 425 -73.92 -2.26 17.53
CA ILE A 425 -73.67 -3.71 17.48
C ILE A 425 -74.95 -4.41 17.95
N ASP A 426 -75.49 -5.32 17.15
CA ASP A 426 -76.74 -6.05 17.42
C ASP A 426 -77.94 -5.17 17.80
N GLY A 427 -77.97 -3.92 17.33
CA GLY A 427 -79.05 -2.96 17.57
C GLY A 427 -78.81 -2.00 18.74
N GLU A 428 -77.77 -2.19 19.55
CA GLU A 428 -77.42 -1.34 20.70
C GLU A 428 -76.22 -0.43 20.40
N ASP A 429 -76.23 0.80 20.90
CA ASP A 429 -75.11 1.74 20.80
C ASP A 429 -74.00 1.36 21.81
N ARG A 430 -72.75 1.28 21.35
CA ARG A 430 -71.59 0.98 22.21
C ARG A 430 -70.39 1.86 21.87
N TYR A 431 -69.57 2.18 22.88
CA TYR A 431 -68.24 2.76 22.69
C TYR A 431 -67.20 1.65 22.59
N ILE A 432 -66.30 1.74 21.63
CA ILE A 432 -65.17 0.84 21.43
C ILE A 432 -63.90 1.67 21.53
N LEU A 433 -63.06 1.35 22.50
CA LEU A 433 -61.78 1.99 22.77
C LEU A 433 -60.65 1.01 22.43
N ALA A 434 -59.68 1.45 21.65
CA ALA A 434 -58.45 0.72 21.38
C ALA A 434 -57.27 1.56 21.91
N MET A 435 -56.58 1.08 22.94
CA MET A 435 -55.44 1.75 23.56
C MET A 435 -54.16 1.04 23.14
N SER A 436 -53.34 1.64 22.29
CA SER A 436 -52.11 1.04 21.77
C SER A 436 -50.86 1.57 22.46
N ASP A 437 -50.02 0.71 23.05
CA ASP A 437 -48.74 1.13 23.64
C ASP A 437 -47.72 1.48 22.55
N ARG A 438 -47.37 2.77 22.45
CA ARG A 438 -46.42 3.28 21.45
C ARG A 438 -45.01 3.50 21.99
N THR A 439 -44.73 3.03 23.20
CA THR A 439 -43.47 3.30 23.91
C THR A 439 -42.25 2.66 23.21
N LYS A 440 -42.37 1.42 22.72
CA LYS A 440 -41.28 0.69 22.05
C LYS A 440 -40.96 1.22 20.65
N GLU A 441 -41.99 1.55 19.87
CA GLU A 441 -41.84 2.09 18.51
C GLU A 441 -41.11 3.44 18.54
N ARG A 442 -41.48 4.32 19.47
CA ARG A 442 -40.83 5.63 19.63
C ARG A 442 -39.36 5.51 20.03
N LYS A 443 -39.01 4.57 20.93
CA LYS A 443 -37.61 4.26 21.26
C LYS A 443 -36.83 3.74 20.05
N THR A 444 -37.43 2.91 19.22
CA THR A 444 -36.78 2.31 18.03
C THR A 444 -36.54 3.37 16.95
N ASN A 445 -37.53 4.23 16.68
CA ASN A 445 -37.38 5.33 15.72
C ASN A 445 -36.31 6.34 16.16
N LEU A 446 -36.21 6.64 17.46
CA LEU A 446 -35.13 7.48 17.99
C LEU A 446 -33.75 6.84 17.80
N ALA A 447 -33.62 5.52 18.04
CA ALA A 447 -32.37 4.79 17.82
C ALA A 447 -31.97 4.75 16.34
N LEU A 448 -32.93 4.53 15.42
CA LEU A 448 -32.68 4.51 13.98
C LEU A 448 -32.25 5.89 13.46
N HIS A 449 -32.90 6.96 13.90
CA HIS A 449 -32.50 8.33 13.55
C HIS A 449 -31.08 8.66 14.05
N SER A 450 -30.71 8.19 15.25
CA SER A 450 -29.35 8.32 15.76
C SER A 450 -28.34 7.61 14.86
N ALA A 451 -28.60 6.34 14.51
CA ALA A 451 -27.70 5.53 13.67
C ALA A 451 -27.52 6.11 12.26
N VAL A 452 -28.59 6.60 11.63
CA VAL A 452 -28.51 7.24 10.30
C VAL A 452 -27.71 8.53 10.34
N ASN A 453 -27.88 9.35 11.38
CA ASN A 453 -27.09 10.56 11.55
C ASN A 453 -25.61 10.26 11.77
N GLU A 454 -25.28 9.21 12.50
CA GLU A 454 -23.90 8.75 12.70
C GLU A 454 -23.26 8.26 11.40
N ALA A 455 -23.98 7.43 10.62
CA ALA A 455 -23.52 6.96 9.31
C ALA A 455 -23.30 8.13 8.31
N LYS A 456 -24.19 9.13 8.30
CA LYS A 456 -24.04 10.33 7.45
C LYS A 456 -22.82 11.17 7.84
N LYS A 457 -22.56 11.34 9.14
CA LYS A 457 -21.37 12.05 9.63
C LYS A 457 -20.09 11.33 9.17
N ALA A 458 -20.03 10.01 9.30
CA ALA A 458 -18.89 9.21 8.84
C ALA A 458 -18.65 9.33 7.33
N ASN A 459 -19.71 9.28 6.52
CA ASN A 459 -19.59 9.36 5.06
C ASN A 459 -19.14 10.74 4.56
N ASN A 460 -19.62 11.81 5.20
CA ASN A 460 -19.21 13.17 4.89
C ASN A 460 -17.73 13.40 5.24
N ALA A 461 -17.28 12.91 6.40
CA ALA A 461 -15.87 12.99 6.79
C ALA A 461 -14.95 12.27 5.77
N LYS A 462 -15.35 11.07 5.32
CA LYS A 462 -14.61 10.30 4.30
C LYS A 462 -14.51 11.03 2.95
N SER A 463 -15.56 11.75 2.55
CA SER A 463 -15.57 12.50 1.28
C SER A 463 -14.68 13.74 1.35
N SER A 464 -14.75 14.50 2.45
CA SER A 464 -13.85 15.63 2.70
C SER A 464 -12.39 15.21 2.76
N PHE A 465 -12.10 14.02 3.31
CA PHE A 465 -10.77 13.41 3.34
C PHE A 465 -10.17 13.18 1.95
N ILE A 466 -10.90 12.48 1.05
CA ILE A 466 -10.39 12.18 -0.30
C ILE A 466 -10.09 13.47 -1.06
N SER A 467 -10.94 14.49 -0.89
CA SER A 467 -10.73 15.80 -1.50
C SER A 467 -9.49 16.51 -0.95
N GLY A 468 -9.25 16.44 0.36
CA GLY A 468 -8.07 17.01 1.01
C GLY A 468 -6.77 16.34 0.58
N ILE A 469 -6.73 15.01 0.57
CA ILE A 469 -5.56 14.24 0.08
C ILE A 469 -5.26 14.59 -1.37
N SER A 470 -6.30 14.61 -2.23
CA SER A 470 -6.09 14.86 -3.65
C SER A 470 -5.44 16.22 -3.91
N HIS A 471 -5.72 17.21 -3.06
CA HIS A 471 -5.05 18.50 -3.08
C HIS A 471 -3.60 18.38 -2.57
N ASP A 472 -3.40 17.75 -1.41
CA ASP A 472 -2.10 17.63 -0.74
C ASP A 472 -1.10 16.75 -1.54
N ILE A 473 -1.59 15.80 -2.36
CA ILE A 473 -0.78 15.03 -3.33
C ILE A 473 -0.45 15.88 -4.57
N ARG A 474 -1.40 16.68 -5.05
CA ARG A 474 -1.23 17.44 -6.30
C ARG A 474 -0.16 18.52 -6.17
N THR A 475 -0.05 19.17 -5.02
CA THR A 475 0.93 20.25 -4.78
C THR A 475 2.39 19.81 -4.98
N PRO A 476 2.92 18.77 -4.28
CA PRO A 476 4.29 18.30 -4.50
C PRO A 476 4.47 17.72 -5.90
N LEU A 477 3.47 17.02 -6.44
CA LEU A 477 3.54 16.48 -7.80
C LEU A 477 3.68 17.58 -8.87
N SER A 478 2.96 18.69 -8.70
CA SER A 478 3.03 19.83 -9.62
C SER A 478 4.38 20.54 -9.53
N ALA A 479 4.97 20.60 -8.33
CA ALA A 479 6.32 21.12 -8.12
C ALA A 479 7.38 20.22 -8.79
N ILE A 480 7.28 18.89 -8.65
CA ILE A 480 8.16 17.92 -9.32
C ILE A 480 8.11 18.12 -10.83
N ILE A 481 6.92 18.15 -11.42
CA ILE A 481 6.73 18.32 -12.87
C ILE A 481 7.27 19.69 -13.31
N GLY A 482 7.01 20.75 -12.54
CA GLY A 482 7.47 22.11 -12.83
C GLY A 482 9.00 22.22 -12.84
N PHE A 483 9.66 21.78 -11.76
CA PHE A 483 11.12 21.83 -11.67
C PHE A 483 11.82 20.86 -12.62
N ALA A 484 11.23 19.69 -12.91
CA ALA A 484 11.75 18.77 -13.92
C ALA A 484 11.70 19.38 -15.33
N SER A 485 10.60 20.07 -15.66
CA SER A 485 10.46 20.79 -16.93
C SER A 485 11.46 21.96 -17.03
N LEU A 486 11.69 22.69 -15.93
CA LEU A 486 12.71 23.75 -15.89
C LEU A 486 14.13 23.18 -16.03
N ALA A 487 14.43 22.04 -15.38
CA ALA A 487 15.72 21.38 -15.50
C ALA A 487 15.99 20.81 -16.90
N ALA A 488 14.95 20.30 -17.58
CA ALA A 488 15.06 19.78 -18.94
C ALA A 488 15.29 20.86 -20.01
N ASN A 489 14.93 22.12 -19.70
CA ASN A 489 15.07 23.27 -20.62
C ASN A 489 16.35 24.09 -20.39
N GLU A 490 17.19 23.72 -19.42
CA GLU A 490 18.50 24.36 -19.23
C GLU A 490 19.61 23.65 -20.02
N GLU A 491 20.46 24.43 -20.69
CA GLU A 491 21.64 23.93 -21.37
C GLU A 491 22.87 24.04 -20.45
N GLY A 492 23.42 22.88 -20.04
CA GLY A 492 24.62 22.78 -19.20
C GLY A 492 24.35 22.43 -17.73
N ASN A 493 25.41 22.04 -17.01
CA ASN A 493 25.32 21.60 -15.60
C ASN A 493 25.38 22.81 -14.65
N SER A 494 24.38 23.68 -14.75
CA SER A 494 24.28 24.95 -14.02
C SER A 494 23.99 24.74 -12.52
N GLU A 495 24.36 25.71 -11.70
CA GLU A 495 24.00 25.74 -10.27
C GLU A 495 22.46 25.77 -10.09
N ALA A 496 21.74 26.37 -11.05
CA ALA A 496 20.28 26.36 -11.11
C ALA A 496 19.70 24.96 -11.36
N THR A 497 20.32 24.14 -12.22
CA THR A 497 19.92 22.75 -12.45
C THR A 497 20.01 21.93 -11.16
N LYS A 498 21.08 22.13 -10.38
CA LYS A 498 21.23 21.49 -9.05
C LYS A 498 20.16 21.94 -8.08
N GLU A 499 19.80 23.23 -8.09
CA GLU A 499 18.71 23.75 -7.26
C GLU A 499 17.35 23.13 -7.65
N TYR A 500 17.05 23.00 -8.95
CA TYR A 500 15.84 22.35 -9.44
C TYR A 500 15.79 20.87 -9.04
N ILE A 501 16.89 20.14 -9.20
CA ILE A 501 17.01 18.75 -8.76
C ILE A 501 16.77 18.63 -7.24
N ASN A 502 17.36 19.51 -6.43
CA ASN A 502 17.13 19.51 -4.98
C ASN A 502 15.65 19.80 -4.64
N LYS A 503 14.98 20.68 -5.37
CA LYS A 503 13.55 20.95 -5.20
C LYS A 503 12.68 19.76 -5.62
N ILE A 504 13.03 19.07 -6.70
CA ILE A 504 12.37 17.82 -7.12
C ILE A 504 12.49 16.76 -6.02
N ILE A 505 13.71 16.53 -5.50
CA ILE A 505 13.96 15.56 -4.43
C ILE A 505 13.16 15.93 -3.18
N THR A 506 13.16 17.20 -2.79
CA THR A 506 12.40 17.68 -1.62
C THR A 506 10.90 17.44 -1.79
N SER A 507 10.32 17.77 -2.95
CA SER A 507 8.91 17.51 -3.23
C SER A 507 8.59 16.02 -3.34
N GLY A 508 9.49 15.20 -3.87
CA GLY A 508 9.38 13.74 -3.90
C GLY A 508 9.32 13.13 -2.50
N ASN A 509 10.22 13.56 -1.61
CA ASN A 509 10.24 13.12 -0.21
C ASN A 509 8.97 13.55 0.55
N GLN A 510 8.46 14.76 0.29
CA GLN A 510 7.18 15.21 0.86
C GLN A 510 6.01 14.31 0.42
N LEU A 511 5.96 13.94 -0.86
CA LEU A 511 4.93 13.04 -1.38
C LEU A 511 5.04 11.62 -0.80
N LEU A 512 6.25 11.10 -0.66
CA LEU A 512 6.48 9.80 -0.02
C LEU A 512 6.04 9.81 1.45
N GLY A 513 6.35 10.87 2.19
CA GLY A 513 5.87 11.05 3.57
C GLY A 513 4.35 11.06 3.65
N LEU A 514 3.68 11.81 2.76
CA LEU A 514 2.20 11.84 2.65
C LEU A 514 1.60 10.44 2.40
N ILE A 515 2.18 9.68 1.48
CA ILE A 515 1.72 8.33 1.16
C ILE A 515 1.94 7.40 2.35
N SER A 516 3.11 7.49 3.00
CA SER A 516 3.43 6.69 4.19
C SER A 516 2.44 6.97 5.33
N ASP A 517 2.11 8.22 5.60
CA ASP A 517 1.12 8.62 6.61
C ASP A 517 -0.27 8.00 6.33
N ILE A 518 -0.68 7.99 5.05
CA ILE A 518 -1.98 7.42 4.63
C ILE A 518 -1.97 5.89 4.80
N LEU A 519 -0.87 5.23 4.39
CA LEU A 519 -0.71 3.79 4.54
C LEU A 519 -0.71 3.38 6.02
N ASP A 520 0.03 4.11 6.85
CA ASP A 520 0.06 3.88 8.30
C ASP A 520 -1.34 3.97 8.91
N ILE A 521 -2.16 4.96 8.52
CA ILE A 521 -3.55 5.05 8.96
C ILE A 521 -4.41 3.89 8.48
N SER A 522 -4.24 3.45 7.24
CA SER A 522 -4.99 2.30 6.73
C SER A 522 -4.65 1.01 7.49
N VAL A 523 -3.37 0.81 7.83
CA VAL A 523 -2.91 -0.30 8.66
C VAL A 523 -3.47 -0.20 10.08
N ILE A 524 -3.44 0.99 10.66
CA ILE A 524 -3.97 1.27 12.00
C ILE A 524 -5.48 1.01 12.07
N GLU A 525 -6.26 1.48 11.09
CA GLU A 525 -7.71 1.26 11.01
C GLU A 525 -8.07 -0.22 10.86
N SER A 526 -7.22 -1.00 10.20
CA SER A 526 -7.38 -2.46 10.08
C SER A 526 -7.07 -3.24 11.36
N GLY A 527 -6.53 -2.56 12.39
CA GLY A 527 -6.16 -3.16 13.67
C GLY A 527 -4.92 -4.05 13.63
N ARG A 528 -4.12 -3.99 12.56
CA ARG A 528 -2.94 -4.86 12.31
C ARG A 528 -1.60 -4.18 12.59
N LEU A 529 -1.51 -3.29 13.57
CA LEU A 529 -0.23 -2.66 13.92
C LEU A 529 0.70 -3.70 14.56
N THR A 530 1.80 -4.04 13.89
CA THR A 530 2.84 -4.95 14.42
C THR A 530 4.10 -4.17 14.77
N PHE A 531 4.70 -4.46 15.94
CA PHE A 531 5.96 -3.88 16.37
C PHE A 531 7.13 -4.82 16.10
N ASN A 532 8.21 -4.29 15.54
CA ASN A 532 9.48 -4.99 15.40
C ASN A 532 10.39 -4.68 16.60
N ILE A 533 10.23 -5.44 17.68
CA ILE A 533 10.94 -5.21 18.94
C ILE A 533 12.40 -5.68 18.82
N THR A 534 13.33 -4.73 18.90
CA THR A 534 14.78 -4.94 18.88
C THR A 534 15.44 -4.30 20.11
N ASN A 535 16.72 -4.59 20.36
CA ASN A 535 17.47 -3.86 21.39
C ASN A 535 17.84 -2.49 20.82
N VAL A 536 17.51 -1.42 21.55
CA VAL A 536 17.72 -0.04 21.10
C VAL A 536 18.42 0.74 22.21
N ASP A 537 19.51 1.41 21.84
CA ASP A 537 20.19 2.39 22.68
C ASP A 537 19.48 3.75 22.55
N LEU A 538 18.77 4.15 23.61
CA LEU A 538 18.02 5.40 23.66
C LEU A 538 18.93 6.62 23.55
N SER A 539 20.16 6.56 24.08
CA SER A 539 21.12 7.65 24.02
C SER A 539 21.59 7.89 22.59
N ARG A 540 21.89 6.81 21.87
CA ARG A 540 22.22 6.85 20.43
C ARG A 540 21.07 7.37 19.59
N MET A 541 19.85 6.87 19.81
CA MET A 541 18.68 7.30 19.05
C MET A 541 18.37 8.79 19.27
N PHE A 542 18.48 9.30 20.50
CA PHE A 542 18.31 10.73 20.78
C PHE A 542 19.41 11.57 20.12
N TYR A 543 20.64 11.06 20.02
CA TYR A 543 21.73 11.69 19.28
C TYR A 543 21.42 11.78 17.78
N GLU A 544 20.93 10.69 17.17
CA GLU A 544 20.54 10.63 15.76
C GLU A 544 19.40 11.64 15.47
N ILE A 545 18.35 11.66 16.30
CA ILE A 545 17.24 12.61 16.21
C ILE A 545 17.74 14.06 16.36
N ARG A 546 18.61 14.32 17.36
CA ARG A 546 19.21 15.64 17.58
C ARG A 546 19.90 16.11 16.32
N THR A 547 20.73 15.27 15.70
CA THR A 547 21.50 15.63 14.51
C THR A 547 20.61 16.06 13.35
N VAL A 548 19.50 15.35 13.10
CA VAL A 548 18.56 15.66 12.02
C VAL A 548 17.77 16.95 12.29
N ILE A 549 17.18 17.07 13.49
CA ILE A 549 16.30 18.19 13.85
C ILE A 549 17.07 19.50 14.02
N SER A 550 18.34 19.43 14.42
CA SER A 550 19.20 20.60 14.63
C SER A 550 19.33 21.48 13.38
N SER A 551 19.50 20.86 12.20
CA SER A 551 19.62 21.61 10.94
C SER A 551 18.33 22.39 10.62
N ILE A 552 17.17 21.76 10.84
CA ILE A 552 15.85 22.34 10.58
C ILE A 552 15.53 23.44 11.61
N ALA A 553 15.90 23.24 12.87
CA ALA A 553 15.75 24.23 13.93
C ALA A 553 16.64 25.46 13.69
N ALA A 554 17.89 25.26 13.24
CA ALA A 554 18.83 26.33 12.94
C ALA A 554 18.36 27.23 11.80
N GLU A 555 17.72 26.69 10.76
CA GLU A 555 17.14 27.47 9.66
C GLU A 555 16.11 28.50 10.16
N LYS A 556 15.33 28.14 11.20
CA LYS A 556 14.36 29.03 11.86
C LYS A 556 14.91 29.75 13.10
N GLN A 557 16.22 29.64 13.35
CA GLN A 557 16.91 30.20 14.52
C GLN A 557 16.31 29.77 15.87
N HIS A 558 15.69 28.59 15.94
CA HIS A 558 15.12 28.07 17.20
C HIS A 558 16.22 27.59 18.15
N ASN A 559 16.01 27.76 19.44
CA ASN A 559 16.84 27.16 20.48
C ASN A 559 16.29 25.75 20.82
N LEU A 560 17.01 24.72 20.37
CA LEU A 560 16.64 23.32 20.55
C LEU A 560 17.46 22.70 21.68
N THR A 561 16.77 22.17 22.70
CA THR A 561 17.41 21.44 23.81
C THR A 561 16.92 20.00 23.85
N ILE A 562 17.83 19.03 23.81
CA ILE A 562 17.49 17.60 23.93
C ILE A 562 18.28 17.01 25.09
N SER A 563 17.59 16.44 26.08
CA SER A 563 18.20 15.91 27.30
C SER A 563 17.61 14.59 27.78
N MET A 564 18.41 13.82 28.51
CA MET A 564 17.98 12.65 29.29
C MET A 564 18.27 12.91 30.77
N HIS A 565 17.34 12.58 31.66
CA HIS A 565 17.47 12.81 33.10
C HIS A 565 17.09 11.56 33.90
N ASN A 566 17.94 11.18 34.87
CA ASN A 566 17.72 10.00 35.74
C ASN A 566 17.44 8.69 34.97
N VAL A 567 17.99 8.53 33.76
CA VAL A 567 17.80 7.31 32.97
C VAL A 567 18.88 6.32 33.37
N THR A 568 18.51 5.33 34.17
CA THR A 568 19.38 4.22 34.58
C THR A 568 19.54 3.18 33.47
N HIS A 569 18.45 2.86 32.78
CA HIS A 569 18.40 1.86 31.72
C HIS A 569 18.31 2.52 30.34
N GLU A 570 19.46 2.72 29.68
CA GLU A 570 19.51 3.34 28.35
C GLU A 570 19.26 2.35 27.20
N ILE A 571 19.42 1.04 27.45
CA ILE A 571 19.14 0.01 26.43
C ILE A 571 17.85 -0.71 26.74
N VAL A 572 16.92 -0.58 25.80
CA VAL A 572 15.55 -1.04 25.94
C VAL A 572 15.13 -1.90 24.76
N ARG A 573 14.10 -2.73 24.95
CA ARG A 573 13.49 -3.53 23.89
C ARG A 573 12.29 -2.79 23.31
N CYS A 574 12.47 -2.13 22.18
CA CYS A 574 11.39 -1.41 21.50
C CYS A 574 11.52 -1.48 19.97
N ASP A 575 10.50 -0.99 19.27
CA ASP A 575 10.56 -0.76 17.83
C ASP A 575 11.22 0.60 17.57
N LYS A 576 12.48 0.57 17.12
CA LYS A 576 13.28 1.78 16.86
C LYS A 576 12.54 2.75 15.94
N HIS A 577 12.01 2.25 14.81
CA HIS A 577 11.43 3.10 13.79
C HIS A 577 10.13 3.77 14.26
N ARG A 578 9.25 3.02 14.97
CA ARG A 578 8.02 3.59 15.53
C ARG A 578 8.29 4.60 16.64
N PHE A 579 9.35 4.38 17.41
CA PHE A 579 9.78 5.31 18.46
C PHE A 579 10.34 6.62 17.88
N GLU A 580 11.18 6.52 16.84
CA GLU A 580 11.69 7.68 16.10
C GLU A 580 10.55 8.45 15.44
N GLN A 581 9.63 7.75 14.76
CA GLN A 581 8.45 8.35 14.14
C GLN A 581 7.62 9.15 15.16
N LEU A 582 7.41 8.58 16.36
CA LEU A 582 6.69 9.24 17.44
C LEU A 582 7.37 10.57 17.84
N ILE A 583 8.68 10.55 18.10
CA ILE A 583 9.42 11.76 18.52
C ILE A 583 9.47 12.80 17.40
N MET A 584 9.76 12.37 16.17
CA MET A 584 9.86 13.24 15.00
C MET A 584 8.53 13.95 14.70
N ASN A 585 7.39 13.28 14.90
CA ASN A 585 6.08 13.90 14.75
C ASN A 585 5.85 15.06 15.72
N PHE A 586 6.23 14.90 17.00
CA PHE A 586 6.10 15.98 17.98
C PHE A 586 7.11 17.11 17.74
N LEU A 587 8.37 16.79 17.45
CA LEU A 587 9.42 17.79 17.20
C LEU A 587 9.16 18.60 15.93
N SER A 588 8.73 17.95 14.84
CA SER A 588 8.42 18.65 13.60
C SER A 588 7.22 19.59 13.77
N ASN A 589 6.22 19.21 14.57
CA ASN A 589 5.10 20.10 14.93
C ASN A 589 5.58 21.27 15.80
N ALA A 590 6.42 21.02 16.81
CA ALA A 590 7.01 22.09 17.61
C ALA A 590 7.77 23.11 16.74
N ILE A 591 8.58 22.65 15.77
CA ILE A 591 9.30 23.54 14.84
C ILE A 591 8.35 24.28 13.87
N LYS A 592 7.23 23.68 13.49
CA LYS A 592 6.25 24.32 12.60
C LYS A 592 5.48 25.45 13.28
N PHE A 593 5.05 25.23 14.52
CA PHE A 593 4.13 26.12 15.24
C PHE A 593 4.81 27.08 16.23
N THR A 594 6.13 26.98 16.36
CA THR A 594 6.96 27.94 17.09
C THR A 594 7.40 29.07 16.17
N HIS A 595 7.42 30.29 16.70
CA HIS A 595 7.91 31.47 16.01
C HIS A 595 9.44 31.44 15.91
N ASN A 596 10.02 32.04 14.86
CA ASN A 596 11.47 32.12 14.70
C ASN A 596 12.15 32.66 15.96
N GLY A 597 13.25 32.05 16.39
CA GLY A 597 13.90 32.39 17.67
C GLY A 597 13.28 31.74 18.92
N GLY A 598 12.19 30.97 18.79
CA GLY A 598 11.54 30.30 19.92
C GLY A 598 12.32 29.11 20.49
N ASN A 599 11.86 28.62 21.64
CA ASN A 599 12.50 27.56 22.41
C ASN A 599 11.71 26.25 22.26
N ILE A 600 12.43 25.17 21.95
CA ILE A 600 11.89 23.82 21.82
C ILE A 600 12.74 22.88 22.66
N SER A 601 12.10 22.02 23.46
CA SER A 601 12.80 21.06 24.32
C SER A 601 12.21 19.66 24.21
N LEU A 602 13.08 18.66 24.17
CA LEU A 602 12.76 17.23 24.29
C LEU A 602 13.50 16.68 25.50
N THR A 603 12.77 16.09 26.44
CA THR A 603 13.33 15.51 27.66
C THR A 603 12.83 14.08 27.84
N LEU A 604 13.73 13.15 28.14
CA LEU A 604 13.42 11.78 28.54
C LEU A 604 13.78 11.57 30.01
N THR A 605 12.84 11.06 30.80
CA THR A 605 13.05 10.72 32.21
C THR A 605 12.62 9.29 32.47
N GLU A 606 13.44 8.50 33.17
CA GLU A 606 13.02 7.20 33.68
C GLU A 606 12.40 7.36 35.07
N THR A 607 11.27 6.71 35.30
CA THR A 607 10.55 6.70 36.57
C THR A 607 10.25 5.27 36.98
N ASP A 608 10.49 4.95 38.25
CA ASP A 608 10.24 3.63 38.80
C ASP A 608 8.82 3.57 39.39
N ASP A 609 7.81 3.36 38.54
CA ASP A 609 6.44 3.13 39.03
C ASP A 609 6.30 1.65 39.40
N GLY A 610 6.83 1.29 40.58
CA GLY A 610 7.09 -0.05 41.13
C GLY A 610 5.92 -1.04 41.23
N LYS A 611 5.11 -1.22 40.18
CA LYS A 611 3.95 -2.11 40.12
C LYS A 611 4.12 -3.30 39.17
N LYS A 612 5.13 -3.34 38.30
CA LYS A 612 5.30 -4.43 37.30
C LYS A 612 6.74 -4.88 36.99
N GLY A 613 7.78 -4.29 37.59
CA GLY A 613 9.17 -4.68 37.32
C GLY A 613 9.68 -4.32 35.92
N VAL A 614 8.98 -3.43 35.20
CA VAL A 614 9.37 -2.82 33.92
C VAL A 614 9.42 -1.30 34.15
N PRO A 615 10.51 -0.61 33.79
CA PRO A 615 10.63 0.84 34.00
C PRO A 615 9.64 1.63 33.11
N GLU A 616 9.14 2.76 33.63
CA GLU A 616 8.32 3.71 32.88
C GLU A 616 9.18 4.89 32.41
N TYR A 617 9.18 5.13 31.10
CA TYR A 617 9.85 6.24 30.46
C TYR A 617 8.85 7.35 30.15
N GLU A 618 9.12 8.54 30.67
CA GLU A 618 8.36 9.76 30.42
C GLU A 618 9.10 10.66 29.42
N ILE A 619 8.49 10.89 28.27
CA ILE A 619 8.99 11.76 27.21
C ILE A 619 8.19 13.05 27.23
N ARG A 620 8.88 14.19 27.33
CA ARG A 620 8.28 15.53 27.29
C ARG A 620 8.78 16.29 26.08
N VAL A 621 7.86 16.73 25.23
CA VAL A 621 8.16 17.65 24.13
C VAL A 621 7.44 18.97 24.40
N ARG A 622 8.20 20.04 24.59
CA ARG A 622 7.67 21.36 24.92
C ARG A 622 8.15 22.42 23.94
N ASP A 623 7.23 23.27 23.52
CA ASP A 623 7.48 24.47 22.72
C ASP A 623 6.85 25.71 23.37
N ASN A 624 7.37 26.90 23.02
CA ASN A 624 6.80 28.19 23.41
C ASN A 624 6.05 28.87 22.24
N GLY A 625 5.48 28.08 21.33
CA GLY A 625 4.78 28.53 20.14
C GLY A 625 3.38 29.08 20.40
N ILE A 626 2.54 29.04 19.36
CA ILE A 626 1.20 29.66 19.37
C ILE A 626 0.21 28.99 20.32
N GLY A 627 0.46 27.76 20.78
CA GLY A 627 -0.47 26.97 21.59
C GLY A 627 -1.81 26.70 20.90
N MET A 628 -2.72 26.00 21.59
CA MET A 628 -4.01 25.56 21.04
C MET A 628 -5.20 26.01 21.89
N SER A 629 -6.40 26.03 21.30
CA SER A 629 -7.65 26.25 22.01
C SER A 629 -8.14 25.00 22.78
N GLU A 630 -8.92 25.18 23.84
CA GLU A 630 -9.50 24.06 24.62
C GLU A 630 -10.44 23.18 23.78
N GLU A 631 -11.15 23.77 22.83
CA GLU A 631 -12.04 23.04 21.92
C GLU A 631 -11.24 22.13 20.98
N PHE A 632 -10.14 22.63 20.42
CA PHE A 632 -9.28 21.85 19.53
C PHE A 632 -8.49 20.77 20.28
N THR A 633 -8.05 21.04 21.51
CA THR A 633 -7.31 20.09 22.35
C THR A 633 -8.08 18.77 22.55
N LYS A 634 -9.41 18.81 22.62
CA LYS A 634 -10.25 17.62 22.76
C LYS A 634 -10.29 16.74 21.50
N LYS A 635 -9.95 17.30 20.34
CA LYS A 635 -10.05 16.66 19.03
C LYS A 635 -8.71 16.46 18.34
N ILE A 636 -7.60 16.91 18.93
CA ILE A 636 -6.25 16.88 18.33
C ILE A 636 -5.80 15.48 17.86
N PHE A 637 -6.28 14.42 18.51
CA PHE A 637 -5.97 13.04 18.16
C PHE A 637 -7.00 12.39 17.23
N GLU A 638 -8.08 13.09 16.89
CA GLU A 638 -9.03 12.64 15.88
C GLU A 638 -8.39 12.81 14.49
N PRO A 639 -8.52 11.82 13.60
CA PRO A 639 -8.00 11.90 12.24
C PRO A 639 -8.49 13.16 11.52
N TYR A 640 -7.58 13.85 10.81
CA TYR A 640 -7.87 14.97 9.90
C TYR A 640 -8.27 16.29 10.58
N GLU A 641 -8.26 16.37 11.90
CA GLU A 641 -8.54 17.63 12.60
C GLU A 641 -7.35 18.60 12.48
N ARG A 642 -7.66 19.86 12.14
CA ARG A 642 -6.67 20.95 12.03
C ARG A 642 -7.24 22.22 12.64
N GLU A 643 -6.45 22.92 13.47
CA GLU A 643 -6.85 24.24 13.96
C GLU A 643 -6.65 25.25 12.83
N MET A 644 -7.75 25.89 12.40
CA MET A 644 -7.78 26.86 11.29
C MET A 644 -7.10 28.17 11.69
N THR A 645 -5.77 28.14 11.77
CA THR A 645 -4.92 29.30 12.03
C THR A 645 -3.84 29.32 10.95
N ASP A 646 -4.05 30.22 10.00
CA ASP A 646 -3.26 30.48 8.78
C ASP A 646 -3.27 29.44 7.65
N LYS A 647 -3.70 29.90 6.46
CA LYS A 647 -3.72 29.14 5.19
C LYS A 647 -2.33 28.71 4.68
N ASN A 648 -1.25 29.16 5.33
CA ASN A 648 0.13 29.00 4.85
C ASN A 648 0.95 27.94 5.62
N ILE A 649 0.42 27.32 6.69
CA ILE A 649 1.14 26.28 7.45
C ILE A 649 0.61 24.91 7.03
N GLY A 650 1.35 24.22 6.15
CA GLY A 650 1.00 22.90 5.62
C GLY A 650 1.27 21.75 6.60
N GLY A 651 0.36 20.77 6.63
CA GLY A 651 0.51 19.50 7.38
C GLY A 651 -0.70 18.59 7.16
N THR A 652 -0.53 17.27 7.24
CA THR A 652 -1.56 16.27 6.88
C THR A 652 -2.74 16.20 7.84
N GLY A 653 -2.52 16.55 9.12
CA GLY A 653 -3.47 16.26 10.21
C GLY A 653 -3.47 14.79 10.63
N LEU A 654 -2.46 14.01 10.20
CA LEU A 654 -2.37 12.56 10.46
C LEU A 654 -1.33 12.20 11.52
N GLY A 655 -0.30 13.02 11.70
CA GLY A 655 0.78 12.72 12.64
C GLY A 655 0.33 12.54 14.09
N MET A 656 -0.64 13.33 14.58
CA MET A 656 -1.15 13.22 15.96
C MET A 656 -1.99 11.95 16.18
N PRO A 657 -2.96 11.61 15.32
CA PRO A 657 -3.64 10.31 15.35
C PRO A 657 -2.69 9.10 15.30
N ILE A 658 -1.69 9.13 14.40
CA ILE A 658 -0.69 8.07 14.28
C ILE A 658 0.11 7.94 15.59
N SER A 659 0.59 9.06 16.12
CA SER A 659 1.32 9.11 17.39
C SER A 659 0.51 8.55 18.56
N LYS A 660 -0.78 8.92 18.64
CA LYS A 660 -1.69 8.40 19.66
C LYS A 660 -1.84 6.89 19.58
N ARG A 661 -1.98 6.36 18.37
CA ARG A 661 -2.14 4.92 18.13
C ARG A 661 -0.88 4.12 18.41
N ILE A 662 0.30 4.66 18.07
CA ILE A 662 1.60 4.06 18.45
C ILE A 662 1.69 3.95 19.97
N VAL A 663 1.38 5.02 20.71
CA VAL A 663 1.44 5.01 22.17
C VAL A 663 0.40 4.08 22.78
N ASP A 664 -0.84 4.11 22.29
CA ASP A 664 -1.91 3.22 22.79
C ASP A 664 -1.57 1.74 22.54
N ALA A 665 -0.99 1.41 21.38
CA ALA A 665 -0.58 0.06 21.04
C ALA A 665 0.66 -0.40 21.84
N ALA A 666 1.53 0.54 22.24
CA ALA A 666 2.61 0.30 23.20
C ALA A 666 2.14 0.23 24.67
N GLY A 667 0.83 0.37 24.93
CA GLY A 667 0.25 0.34 26.27
C GLY A 667 0.55 1.59 27.11
N GLY A 668 0.94 2.69 26.47
CA GLY A 668 1.27 3.95 27.12
C GLY A 668 0.13 4.95 27.20
N SER A 669 0.47 6.20 27.57
CA SER A 669 -0.49 7.31 27.60
C SER A 669 0.12 8.62 27.08
N ILE A 670 -0.73 9.51 26.56
CA ILE A 670 -0.34 10.85 26.10
C ILE A 670 -1.21 11.87 26.81
N THR A 671 -0.58 12.90 27.38
CA THR A 671 -1.23 14.07 27.98
C THR A 671 -0.75 15.33 27.26
N VAL A 672 -1.65 16.29 27.04
CA VAL A 672 -1.34 17.57 26.37
C VAL A 672 -1.65 18.72 27.30
N ASN A 673 -0.64 19.54 27.59
CA ASN A 673 -0.76 20.79 28.33
C ASN A 673 -0.54 21.93 27.33
N THR A 674 -1.58 22.68 27.00
CA THR A 674 -1.48 23.74 25.99
C THR A 674 -2.35 24.92 26.38
N LYS A 675 -1.90 26.13 26.04
CA LYS A 675 -2.67 27.36 26.18
C LYS A 675 -2.34 28.28 25.03
N LYS A 676 -3.36 28.79 24.37
CA LYS A 676 -3.22 29.75 23.26
C LYS A 676 -2.31 30.94 23.66
N GLY A 677 -1.24 31.13 22.91
CA GLY A 677 -0.20 32.14 23.09
C GLY A 677 0.91 31.80 24.09
N ALA A 678 0.87 30.61 24.72
CA ALA A 678 1.84 30.22 25.75
C ALA A 678 2.59 28.90 25.42
N GLY A 679 2.41 28.36 24.20
CA GLY A 679 3.04 27.12 23.76
C GLY A 679 2.26 25.84 24.09
N THR A 680 2.89 24.71 23.79
CA THR A 680 2.35 23.36 24.00
C THR A 680 3.39 22.46 24.65
N GLU A 681 2.95 21.60 25.55
CA GLU A 681 3.73 20.50 26.11
C GLU A 681 2.97 19.18 25.92
N PHE A 682 3.62 18.24 25.23
CA PHE A 682 3.18 16.85 25.13
C PHE A 682 3.96 16.00 26.14
N ILE A 683 3.24 15.21 26.94
CA ILE A 683 3.81 14.28 27.91
C ILE A 683 3.38 12.87 27.51
N ILE A 684 4.34 12.06 27.10
CA ILE A 684 4.13 10.66 26.72
C ILE A 684 4.73 9.76 27.79
N LYS A 685 3.99 8.73 28.21
CA LYS A 685 4.46 7.71 29.16
C LYS A 685 4.43 6.34 28.51
N LEU A 686 5.55 5.64 28.51
CA LEU A 686 5.73 4.31 27.90
C LEU A 686 6.38 3.35 28.90
N GLN A 687 5.84 2.14 29.02
CA GLN A 687 6.48 1.06 29.77
C GLN A 687 7.31 0.22 28.80
N ILE A 688 8.64 0.29 28.90
CA ILE A 688 9.55 -0.35 27.95
C ILE A 688 10.45 -1.31 28.72
N GLU A 689 10.55 -2.54 28.22
CA GLU A 689 11.40 -3.56 28.85
C GLU A 689 12.88 -3.16 28.74
N ALA A 690 13.51 -2.91 29.88
CA ALA A 690 14.95 -2.70 29.95
C ALA A 690 15.72 -4.02 29.76
N VAL A 691 16.85 -3.97 29.06
CA VAL A 691 17.71 -5.14 28.92
C VAL A 691 18.50 -5.34 30.21
N LYS A 692 18.20 -6.42 30.94
CA LYS A 692 18.86 -6.77 32.22
C LYS A 692 20.36 -7.08 32.03
N GLY A 693 21.19 -6.70 33.00
CA GLY A 693 22.63 -6.99 33.01
C GLY A 693 23.50 -5.97 32.26
N THR A 694 22.94 -4.80 31.96
CA THR A 694 23.62 -3.73 31.22
C THR A 694 24.25 -2.65 32.11
N GLU A 695 24.02 -2.74 33.42
CA GLU A 695 24.43 -1.78 34.45
C GLU A 695 25.95 -1.74 34.72
N ASN A 696 26.73 -2.70 34.22
CA ASN A 696 28.19 -2.79 34.41
C ASN A 696 28.90 -3.18 33.09
N ARG A 697 28.73 -2.36 32.05
CA ARG A 697 29.00 -2.75 30.66
C ARG A 697 30.44 -2.63 30.16
N TYR A 698 31.30 -1.90 30.86
CA TYR A 698 32.61 -1.50 30.33
C TYR A 698 33.75 -2.02 31.21
N SER A 699 33.81 -3.33 31.36
CA SER A 699 34.95 -4.02 31.98
C SER A 699 35.93 -4.49 30.89
N GLY A 700 36.58 -3.52 30.24
CA GLY A 700 37.90 -3.76 29.65
C GLY A 700 38.94 -3.87 30.77
N ASN A 701 40.00 -4.65 30.60
CA ASN A 701 41.02 -4.96 31.62
C ASN A 701 41.85 -3.76 32.16
N LYS A 702 41.40 -2.51 32.00
CA LYS A 702 42.04 -1.28 32.50
C LYS A 702 40.99 -0.38 33.17
N CYS A 703 41.16 -0.07 34.46
CA CYS A 703 40.35 0.95 35.14
C CYS A 703 40.72 2.33 34.59
N LEU A 704 39.96 2.84 33.61
CA LEU A 704 40.15 4.18 33.06
C LEU A 704 39.76 5.24 34.09
N SER A 705 40.49 6.35 34.07
CA SER A 705 40.32 7.49 34.96
C SER A 705 40.10 8.80 34.18
N ALA A 706 39.07 9.56 34.56
CA ALA A 706 38.67 10.81 33.92
C ALA A 706 38.77 12.00 34.88
N LEU A 707 39.16 13.16 34.37
CA LEU A 707 39.13 14.43 35.09
C LEU A 707 38.11 15.39 34.47
N ILE A 708 37.14 15.83 35.27
CA ILE A 708 36.11 16.80 34.87
C ILE A 708 36.51 18.19 35.37
N ILE A 709 36.68 19.14 34.44
CA ILE A 709 37.05 20.53 34.71
C ILE A 709 35.96 21.42 34.13
N ASN A 710 34.89 21.64 34.89
CA ASN A 710 33.78 22.47 34.44
C ASN A 710 33.22 23.28 35.62
N ASN A 711 33.03 24.58 35.41
CA ASN A 711 32.57 25.50 36.45
C ASN A 711 31.05 25.41 36.69
N ASN A 712 30.32 24.80 35.76
CA ASN A 712 28.89 24.60 35.90
C ASN A 712 28.62 23.26 36.56
N ARG A 713 28.16 23.29 37.82
CA ARG A 713 27.83 22.08 38.59
C ARG A 713 26.81 21.17 37.90
N SER A 714 25.85 21.73 37.18
CA SER A 714 24.87 20.95 36.42
C SER A 714 25.56 20.14 35.32
N HIS A 715 26.50 20.77 34.61
CA HIS A 715 27.25 20.13 33.53
C HIS A 715 28.22 19.09 34.07
N SER A 716 28.94 19.42 35.14
CA SER A 716 29.79 18.47 35.84
C SER A 716 29.03 17.23 36.33
N SER A 717 27.79 17.40 36.81
CA SER A 717 26.93 16.29 37.22
C SER A 717 26.49 15.42 36.04
N GLN A 718 26.14 16.01 34.89
CA GLN A 718 25.75 15.26 33.69
C GLN A 718 26.93 14.47 33.10
N ILE A 719 28.13 15.08 33.06
CA ILE A 719 29.36 14.42 32.61
C ILE A 719 29.71 13.26 33.56
N ALA A 720 29.59 13.49 34.88
CA ALA A 720 29.80 12.45 35.89
C ALA A 720 28.85 11.27 35.70
N GLU A 721 27.54 11.51 35.56
CA GLU A 721 26.54 10.45 35.35
C GLU A 721 26.85 9.64 34.08
N ALA A 722 27.23 10.30 32.98
CA ALA A 722 27.60 9.63 31.75
C ALA A 722 28.88 8.78 31.92
N LEU A 723 29.89 9.27 32.63
CA LEU A 723 31.12 8.52 32.91
C LEU A 723 30.88 7.32 33.83
N GLU A 724 30.02 7.45 34.85
CA GLU A 724 29.61 6.34 35.72
C GLU A 724 28.93 5.23 34.93
N LYS A 725 28.00 5.59 34.05
CA LYS A 725 27.34 4.64 33.12
C LYS A 725 28.35 3.95 32.20
N LEU A 726 29.40 4.67 31.81
CA LEU A 726 30.52 4.13 31.03
C LEU A 726 31.54 3.34 31.86
N GLY A 727 31.32 3.15 33.17
CA GLY A 727 32.23 2.41 34.05
C GLY A 727 33.58 3.09 34.29
N ILE A 728 33.69 4.40 34.03
CA ILE A 728 34.93 5.16 34.12
C ILE A 728 34.99 5.87 35.47
N THR A 729 36.09 5.67 36.20
CA THR A 729 36.31 6.39 37.46
C THR A 729 36.61 7.86 37.18
N TYR A 730 36.04 8.80 37.93
CA TYR A 730 36.24 10.21 37.65
C TYR A 730 36.60 11.03 38.90
N CYS A 731 37.26 12.15 38.69
CA CYS A 731 37.48 13.20 39.68
C CYS A 731 36.91 14.50 39.11
N SER A 732 36.12 15.24 39.90
CA SER A 732 35.65 16.58 39.52
C SER A 732 36.47 17.65 40.24
N TYR A 733 36.85 18.70 39.51
CA TYR A 733 37.61 19.82 40.05
C TYR A 733 36.78 21.11 39.97
N ASP A 734 36.25 21.56 41.11
CA ASP A 734 35.25 22.64 41.21
C ASP A 734 35.83 23.94 41.83
N LYS A 735 37.14 24.21 41.74
CA LYS A 735 37.76 25.39 42.40
C LYS A 735 38.70 26.21 41.51
N GLN A 736 38.64 27.53 41.74
CA GLN A 736 39.44 28.63 41.15
C GLN A 736 40.95 28.58 41.48
N ASP A 737 41.55 27.41 41.70
CA ASP A 737 43.00 27.26 41.93
C ASP A 737 43.66 26.78 40.65
N ASP A 738 44.54 27.61 40.06
CA ASP A 738 45.36 27.35 38.85
C ASP A 738 46.43 26.23 39.06
N GLY A 739 46.34 25.46 40.16
CA GLY A 739 47.30 24.41 40.53
C GLY A 739 46.83 23.01 40.16
N PHE A 740 46.98 22.64 38.88
CA PHE A 740 46.88 21.26 38.42
C PHE A 740 48.05 20.45 39.02
N THR A 741 47.89 19.92 40.24
CA THR A 741 48.97 19.21 40.94
C THR A 741 49.18 17.82 40.33
N ALA A 742 50.39 17.63 39.80
CA ALA A 742 50.84 16.59 38.90
C ALA A 742 51.07 15.20 39.56
N ASP A 743 50.25 14.80 40.53
CA ASP A 743 50.45 13.53 41.27
C ASP A 743 49.46 12.42 40.89
N ARG A 744 48.51 12.68 39.97
CA ARG A 744 47.61 11.66 39.41
C ARG A 744 47.57 11.71 37.89
N HIS A 745 47.83 10.56 37.26
CA HIS A 745 47.67 10.35 35.84
C HIS A 745 46.19 10.09 35.52
N PHE A 746 45.65 10.76 34.51
CA PHE A 746 44.29 10.56 34.01
C PHE A 746 44.35 10.17 32.54
N ASP A 747 43.52 9.20 32.14
CA ASP A 747 43.42 8.75 30.74
C ASP A 747 42.55 9.71 29.91
N ILE A 748 41.59 10.36 30.55
CA ILE A 748 40.59 11.24 29.91
C ILE A 748 40.53 12.59 30.64
N ILE A 749 40.52 13.69 29.90
CA ILE A 749 40.25 15.03 30.46
C ILE A 749 39.03 15.60 29.74
N ILE A 750 38.05 16.13 30.49
CA ILE A 750 36.85 16.76 29.95
C ILE A 750 36.75 18.18 30.51
N SER A 751 36.68 19.20 29.65
CA SER A 751 36.54 20.60 30.11
C SER A 751 35.51 21.42 29.36
N ASP A 752 35.20 22.61 29.88
CA ASP A 752 34.50 23.67 29.15
C ASP A 752 35.39 24.29 28.05
N ALA A 753 34.76 24.92 27.06
CA ALA A 753 35.42 25.60 25.94
C ALA A 753 36.34 26.77 26.40
N ASP A 754 36.04 27.40 27.53
CA ASP A 754 36.76 28.57 28.04
C ASP A 754 38.20 28.25 28.50
N ARG A 755 38.47 27.00 28.88
CA ARG A 755 39.76 26.58 29.46
C ARG A 755 40.65 25.79 28.50
N VAL A 756 40.21 25.67 27.25
CA VAL A 756 40.84 24.78 26.26
C VAL A 756 42.31 25.09 26.01
N ASN A 757 42.66 26.37 25.86
CA ASN A 757 44.04 26.76 25.56
C ASN A 757 45.01 26.40 26.70
N LYS A 758 44.60 26.63 27.97
CA LYS A 758 45.44 26.32 29.14
C LYS A 758 45.66 24.80 29.29
N ILE A 759 44.61 24.01 29.05
CA ILE A 759 44.68 22.54 29.18
C ILE A 759 45.45 21.93 28.01
N ALA A 760 45.27 22.44 26.80
CA ALA A 760 46.03 22.02 25.63
C ALA A 760 47.54 22.24 25.80
N GLU A 761 47.96 23.37 26.40
CA GLU A 761 49.38 23.61 26.74
C GLU A 761 49.94 22.64 27.78
N TYR A 762 49.12 22.19 28.74
CA TYR A 762 49.50 21.18 29.73
C TYR A 762 49.69 19.80 29.09
N ILE A 763 48.74 19.39 28.25
CA ILE A 763 48.80 18.10 27.54
C ILE A 763 49.97 18.07 26.57
N GLY A 764 50.26 19.17 25.88
CA GLY A 764 51.41 19.27 24.98
C GLY A 764 52.79 19.15 25.67
N LYS A 765 52.85 19.24 27.01
CA LYS A 765 54.07 19.02 27.82
C LYS A 765 54.17 17.62 28.43
N SER A 766 53.10 16.83 28.39
CA SER A 766 53.00 15.50 29.01
C SER A 766 52.89 14.41 27.93
N ASP A 767 53.14 13.15 28.29
CA ASP A 767 53.21 12.03 27.35
C ASP A 767 51.88 11.82 26.58
N SER A 768 52.01 11.42 25.31
CA SER A 768 51.08 11.65 24.20
C SER A 768 49.75 10.86 24.16
N ASP A 769 49.30 10.25 25.25
CA ASP A 769 48.19 9.27 25.24
C ASP A 769 46.90 9.71 25.96
N ILE A 770 46.77 10.99 26.34
CA ILE A 770 45.56 11.53 27.00
C ILE A 770 44.48 11.86 25.96
N THR A 771 43.25 11.38 26.19
CA THR A 771 42.08 11.76 25.38
C THR A 771 41.44 13.02 25.95
N TYR A 772 41.58 14.16 25.25
CA TYR A 772 41.00 15.44 25.68
C TYR A 772 39.69 15.77 24.96
N ILE A 773 38.63 15.98 25.73
CA ILE A 773 37.28 16.25 25.24
C ILE A 773 36.82 17.63 25.72
N VAL A 774 36.26 18.42 24.82
CA VAL A 774 35.69 19.74 25.13
C VAL A 774 34.18 19.67 25.14
N THR A 775 33.54 20.38 26.06
CA THR A 775 32.09 20.51 26.16
C THR A 775 31.66 21.93 25.83
N THR A 776 30.60 22.07 25.03
CA THR A 776 30.05 23.36 24.57
C THR A 776 28.53 23.35 24.64
N GLU A 777 27.92 24.52 24.84
CA GLU A 777 26.46 24.73 24.74
C GLU A 777 26.03 25.11 23.31
N ASN A 778 26.98 25.55 22.48
CA ASN A 778 26.70 26.06 21.14
C ASN A 778 26.95 24.99 20.09
N GLN A 779 25.92 24.67 19.29
CA GLN A 779 26.07 23.74 18.17
C GLN A 779 27.05 24.20 17.10
N SER A 780 27.16 25.52 16.86
CA SER A 780 28.12 26.07 15.90
C SER A 780 29.57 25.80 16.29
N ASP A 781 29.83 25.49 17.57
CA ASP A 781 31.16 25.25 18.11
C ASP A 781 31.53 23.76 18.13
N LEU A 782 30.73 22.87 17.54
CA LEU A 782 31.04 21.43 17.46
C LEU A 782 32.19 21.08 16.50
N SER A 783 32.63 22.02 15.65
CA SER A 783 33.74 21.77 14.71
C SER A 783 35.08 21.66 15.44
N LEU A 784 35.72 20.49 15.35
CA LEU A 784 37.07 20.24 15.89
C LEU A 784 38.11 21.26 15.39
N SER A 785 37.94 21.80 14.18
CA SER A 785 38.85 22.80 13.60
C SER A 785 38.93 24.12 14.39
N LYS A 786 37.99 24.37 15.31
CA LYS A 786 37.98 25.56 16.17
C LYS A 786 38.88 25.41 17.41
N TYR A 787 39.36 24.21 17.68
CA TYR A 787 40.10 23.89 18.90
C TYR A 787 41.54 23.45 18.57
N PRO A 788 42.47 23.52 19.54
CA PRO A 788 43.84 23.04 19.37
C PRO A 788 43.90 21.53 19.08
N ASP A 789 44.94 21.08 18.36
CA ASP A 789 45.16 19.66 17.95
C ASP A 789 45.18 18.64 19.10
N ALA A 790 45.38 19.12 20.34
CA ALA A 790 45.29 18.33 21.55
C ALA A 790 43.86 17.82 21.82
N VAL A 791 42.83 18.55 21.38
CA VAL A 791 41.42 18.17 21.54
C VAL A 791 41.08 17.06 20.56
N LYS A 792 40.62 15.92 21.10
CA LYS A 792 40.23 14.74 20.32
C LYS A 792 38.72 14.67 20.07
N GLY A 793 37.90 15.40 20.82
CA GLY A 793 36.46 15.43 20.60
C GLY A 793 35.77 16.62 21.23
N VAL A 794 34.59 16.95 20.71
CA VAL A 794 33.74 18.03 21.23
C VAL A 794 32.33 17.47 21.45
N CYS A 795 31.75 17.72 22.63
CA CYS A 795 30.40 17.30 23.00
C CYS A 795 29.49 18.50 23.25
N LEU A 796 28.22 18.37 22.87
CA LEU A 796 27.20 19.35 23.18
C LEU A 796 26.63 19.10 24.59
N ILE A 797 26.28 20.16 25.31
CA ILE A 797 25.51 20.10 26.55
C ILE A 797 24.07 20.59 26.25
N PRO A 798 23.00 19.88 26.67
CA PRO A 798 22.98 18.68 27.52
C PRO A 798 23.63 17.45 26.86
N LEU A 799 24.43 16.75 27.67
CA LEU A 799 25.26 15.63 27.21
C LEU A 799 24.43 14.35 27.12
N LEU A 800 24.53 13.63 26.00
CA LEU A 800 24.03 12.26 25.89
C LEU A 800 25.20 11.29 26.13
N THR A 801 24.97 10.19 26.85
CA THR A 801 26.01 9.16 27.11
C THR A 801 26.69 8.69 25.82
N PHE A 802 25.95 8.59 24.71
CA PHE A 802 26.49 8.23 23.39
C PHE A 802 27.53 9.24 22.85
N ASP A 803 27.43 10.53 23.19
CA ASP A 803 28.39 11.56 22.78
C ASP A 803 29.81 11.22 23.26
N LEU A 804 29.95 10.87 24.55
CA LEU A 804 31.23 10.47 25.13
C LEU A 804 31.66 9.10 24.61
N LYS A 805 30.72 8.13 24.57
CA LYS A 805 31.00 6.76 24.11
C LYS A 805 31.70 6.76 22.74
N ARG A 806 31.17 7.54 21.78
CA ARG A 806 31.71 7.64 20.43
C ARG A 806 33.17 8.12 20.43
N ILE A 807 33.43 9.26 21.08
CA ILE A 807 34.78 9.85 21.13
C ILE A 807 35.78 8.93 21.84
N LEU A 808 35.35 8.27 22.93
CA LEU A 808 36.20 7.36 23.68
C LEU A 808 36.53 6.10 22.87
N SER A 809 35.57 5.56 22.11
CA SER A 809 35.81 4.41 21.22
C SER A 809 36.79 4.73 20.08
N GLU A 810 36.79 5.97 19.58
CA GLU A 810 37.66 6.40 18.48
C GLU A 810 39.08 6.75 18.95
N HIS A 811 39.23 7.27 20.18
CA HIS A 811 40.46 7.95 20.59
C HIS A 811 41.11 7.45 21.90
N CYS A 812 40.41 6.66 22.72
CA CYS A 812 40.92 6.20 24.02
C CYS A 812 41.43 4.75 23.95
N LYS A 813 42.76 4.56 24.04
CA LYS A 813 43.38 3.22 24.06
C LYS A 813 43.03 2.46 25.34
N GLY A 814 42.19 1.44 25.20
CA GLY A 814 41.77 0.56 26.30
C GLY A 814 40.27 0.58 26.60
N PHE A 815 39.52 1.50 25.97
CA PHE A 815 38.07 1.43 25.94
C PHE A 815 37.65 0.40 24.89
N THR A 816 36.96 -0.66 25.31
CA THR A 816 36.43 -1.71 24.41
C THR A 816 34.92 -1.77 24.59
N ASP A 817 34.18 -1.58 23.49
CA ASP A 817 32.72 -1.66 23.50
C ASP A 817 32.28 -3.12 23.35
N ASN A 818 31.82 -3.72 24.44
CA ASN A 818 31.30 -5.10 24.44
C ASN A 818 29.88 -5.20 23.85
N PHE A 819 29.26 -4.08 23.50
CA PHE A 819 27.96 -4.01 22.83
C PHE A 819 28.12 -3.27 21.49
N THR A 820 28.96 -3.81 20.61
CA THR A 820 28.75 -3.61 19.18
C THR A 820 27.46 -4.33 18.80
N ASP A 821 26.33 -3.63 18.81
CA ASP A 821 25.47 -3.75 17.65
C ASP A 821 26.35 -3.37 16.46
N ASN A 822 26.44 -4.24 15.48
CA ASN A 822 27.10 -3.95 14.20
C ASN A 822 26.82 -2.48 13.82
N ASN A 823 27.88 -1.69 13.64
CA ASN A 823 27.95 -0.27 13.25
C ASN A 823 28.35 0.77 14.34
N PRO A 824 29.61 1.22 14.28
CA PRO A 824 29.95 2.63 14.33
C PRO A 824 29.88 3.28 12.93
N VAL A 825 29.04 4.31 12.76
CA VAL A 825 29.06 5.24 11.60
C VAL A 825 29.70 6.53 12.15
N HIS A 826 30.71 7.19 11.59
CA HIS A 826 31.10 7.49 10.22
C HIS A 826 32.64 7.59 10.13
N CYS A 827 33.16 7.44 8.91
CA CYS A 827 34.56 7.57 8.44
C CYS A 827 35.29 6.24 8.17
N ASP A 828 35.23 5.22 9.05
CA ASP A 828 35.94 3.95 8.82
C ASP A 828 35.11 2.86 8.10
N GLU A 829 33.77 2.92 8.14
CA GLU A 829 32.88 1.92 7.51
C GLU A 829 32.90 1.92 5.98
N LEU A 830 33.15 3.08 5.35
CA LEU A 830 33.28 3.17 3.89
C LEU A 830 34.50 2.38 3.42
N ASP A 831 35.59 2.42 4.18
CA ASP A 831 36.83 1.72 3.85
C ASP A 831 36.71 0.21 4.13
N ASN A 832 36.01 -0.18 5.21
CA ASN A 832 35.80 -1.60 5.53
C ASN A 832 34.74 -2.29 4.64
N SER A 833 33.63 -1.62 4.33
CA SER A 833 32.61 -2.13 3.41
C SER A 833 33.14 -2.22 1.98
N SER A 834 33.94 -1.24 1.55
CA SER A 834 34.63 -1.29 0.26
C SER A 834 35.61 -2.47 0.20
N ARG A 835 36.38 -2.73 1.26
CA ARG A 835 37.26 -3.92 1.32
C ARG A 835 36.51 -5.24 1.31
N THR A 836 35.38 -5.34 2.02
CA THR A 836 34.62 -6.60 2.17
C THR A 836 33.83 -6.95 0.91
N LEU A 837 33.25 -5.94 0.25
CA LEU A 837 32.41 -6.12 -0.93
C LEU A 837 33.20 -6.08 -2.25
N SER A 838 34.39 -5.49 -2.28
CA SER A 838 35.19 -5.40 -3.50
C SER A 838 35.47 -6.78 -4.10
N GLY A 839 35.16 -6.93 -5.40
CA GLY A 839 35.34 -8.16 -6.15
C GLY A 839 34.22 -9.20 -5.98
N LYS A 840 33.26 -9.00 -5.08
CA LYS A 840 32.14 -9.93 -4.86
C LYS A 840 31.15 -9.90 -6.03
N TYR A 841 30.57 -11.05 -6.34
CA TYR A 841 29.58 -11.26 -7.41
C TYR A 841 28.17 -11.31 -6.84
N ILE A 842 27.33 -10.36 -7.27
CA ILE A 842 25.96 -10.20 -6.81
C ILE A 842 25.01 -10.50 -7.97
N LEU A 843 24.06 -11.41 -7.74
CA LEU A 843 22.91 -11.62 -8.63
C LEU A 843 21.76 -10.71 -8.17
N LEU A 844 21.38 -9.74 -9.00
CA LEU A 844 20.27 -8.83 -8.75
C LEU A 844 19.05 -9.25 -9.57
N ALA A 845 18.03 -9.82 -8.92
CA ALA A 845 16.75 -10.15 -9.52
C ALA A 845 15.74 -9.02 -9.29
N GLU A 846 15.46 -8.24 -10.34
CA GLU A 846 14.59 -7.05 -10.32
C GLU A 846 14.01 -6.84 -11.74
N ASP A 847 12.69 -6.64 -11.83
CA ASP A 847 11.97 -6.51 -13.11
C ASP A 847 11.79 -5.05 -13.58
N VAL A 848 12.03 -4.08 -12.70
CA VAL A 848 11.94 -2.65 -13.02
C VAL A 848 13.34 -2.06 -13.25
N ASP A 849 13.65 -1.68 -14.49
CA ASP A 849 14.97 -1.16 -14.88
C ASP A 849 15.44 0.04 -14.06
N VAL A 850 14.52 0.94 -13.69
CA VAL A 850 14.85 2.11 -12.86
C VAL A 850 15.43 1.67 -11.51
N ASN A 851 14.85 0.65 -10.88
CA ASN A 851 15.34 0.11 -9.61
C ASN A 851 16.71 -0.57 -9.81
N VAL A 852 16.91 -1.29 -10.91
CA VAL A 852 18.20 -1.87 -11.28
C VAL A 852 19.29 -0.80 -11.36
N GLN A 853 19.01 0.31 -12.04
CA GLN A 853 19.98 1.41 -12.17
C GLN A 853 20.29 2.08 -10.83
N ILE A 854 19.27 2.26 -9.97
CA ILE A 854 19.46 2.81 -8.63
C ILE A 854 20.38 1.91 -7.79
N VAL A 855 20.11 0.60 -7.75
CA VAL A 855 20.92 -0.35 -6.97
C VAL A 855 22.35 -0.42 -7.53
N LYS A 856 22.52 -0.44 -8.85
CA LYS A 856 23.85 -0.38 -9.50
C LYS A 856 24.59 0.90 -9.15
N ALA A 857 23.93 2.06 -9.19
CA ALA A 857 24.54 3.34 -8.84
C ALA A 857 24.95 3.40 -7.36
N MET A 858 24.12 2.85 -6.45
CA MET A 858 24.45 2.75 -5.03
C MET A 858 25.67 1.87 -4.76
N LEU A 859 25.81 0.79 -5.55
CA LEU A 859 26.88 -0.21 -5.37
C LEU A 859 28.16 0.09 -6.16
N ALA A 860 28.13 1.03 -7.10
CA ALA A 860 29.26 1.38 -7.95
C ALA A 860 30.54 1.75 -7.16
N LYS A 861 30.38 2.37 -5.98
CA LYS A 861 31.49 2.76 -5.10
C LYS A 861 32.18 1.59 -4.37
N TYR A 862 31.64 0.37 -4.40
CA TYR A 862 32.18 -0.79 -3.69
C TYR A 862 32.86 -1.82 -4.61
N ASN A 863 33.03 -1.53 -5.91
CA ASN A 863 33.73 -2.41 -6.86
C ASN A 863 33.19 -3.86 -6.91
N VAL A 864 31.86 -4.02 -6.81
CA VAL A 864 31.16 -5.31 -6.94
C VAL A 864 30.82 -5.63 -8.40
N ASN A 865 30.73 -6.91 -8.73
CA ASN A 865 30.22 -7.38 -10.02
C ASN A 865 28.73 -7.69 -9.89
N ILE A 866 27.87 -6.98 -10.64
CA ILE A 866 26.42 -7.16 -10.56
C ILE A 866 25.90 -7.76 -11.86
N GLU A 867 25.37 -8.98 -11.79
CA GLU A 867 24.62 -9.60 -12.88
C GLU A 867 23.12 -9.44 -12.61
N VAL A 868 22.34 -9.08 -13.63
CA VAL A 868 20.93 -8.74 -13.47
C VAL A 868 20.04 -9.81 -14.09
N ALA A 869 19.01 -10.21 -13.35
CA ALA A 869 17.93 -11.06 -13.81
C ALA A 869 16.60 -10.30 -13.80
N ALA A 870 15.93 -10.22 -14.95
CA ALA A 870 14.67 -9.48 -15.10
C ALA A 870 13.44 -10.17 -14.45
N ASN A 871 13.60 -11.37 -13.88
CA ASN A 871 12.57 -12.10 -13.15
C ASN A 871 13.15 -13.30 -12.38
N GLY A 872 12.33 -13.94 -11.54
CA GLY A 872 12.75 -15.07 -10.71
C GLY A 872 13.18 -16.31 -11.50
N ARG A 873 12.57 -16.58 -12.67
CA ARG A 873 12.96 -17.74 -13.50
C ARG A 873 14.36 -17.53 -14.06
N LYS A 874 14.67 -16.31 -14.54
CA LYS A 874 15.98 -15.98 -15.05
C LYS A 874 17.04 -16.03 -13.95
N ALA A 875 16.70 -15.56 -12.74
CA ALA A 875 17.57 -15.66 -11.58
C ALA A 875 17.90 -17.12 -11.24
N LEU A 876 16.90 -18.01 -11.24
CA LEU A 876 17.09 -19.44 -11.04
C LEU A 876 17.95 -20.07 -12.14
N GLU A 877 17.72 -19.74 -13.41
CA GLU A 877 18.54 -20.22 -14.53
C GLU A 877 20.01 -19.78 -14.40
N MET A 878 20.24 -18.50 -14.09
CA MET A 878 21.58 -17.94 -13.90
C MET A 878 22.29 -18.59 -12.72
N PHE A 879 21.57 -18.85 -11.62
CA PHE A 879 22.08 -19.59 -10.48
C PHE A 879 22.47 -21.03 -10.85
N CYS A 880 21.61 -21.76 -11.56
CA CYS A 880 21.87 -23.16 -11.95
C CYS A 880 22.96 -23.31 -13.02
N ARG A 881 23.11 -22.32 -13.90
CA ARG A 881 24.08 -22.37 -15.01
C ARG A 881 25.51 -22.15 -14.53
N ASN A 882 25.69 -21.39 -13.47
CA ASN A 882 27.00 -21.10 -12.90
C ASN A 882 27.41 -22.18 -11.88
N PRO A 883 28.71 -22.43 -11.70
CA PRO A 883 29.18 -23.38 -10.70
C PRO A 883 28.82 -22.94 -9.28
N ASP A 884 28.77 -23.89 -8.35
CA ASP A 884 28.59 -23.61 -6.92
C ASP A 884 29.62 -22.54 -6.46
N TYR A 885 29.19 -21.65 -5.56
CA TYR A 885 29.98 -20.52 -5.04
C TYR A 885 30.34 -19.43 -6.06
N TYR A 886 29.68 -19.38 -7.23
CA TYR A 886 29.88 -18.29 -8.19
C TYR A 886 29.29 -16.95 -7.72
N TYR A 887 28.11 -16.95 -7.09
CA TYR A 887 27.50 -15.74 -6.54
C TYR A 887 27.74 -15.69 -5.04
N ASP A 888 28.28 -14.58 -4.56
CA ASP A 888 28.44 -14.35 -3.13
C ASP A 888 27.11 -13.97 -2.47
N ILE A 889 26.24 -13.25 -3.19
CA ILE A 889 24.95 -12.76 -2.69
C ILE A 889 23.91 -12.72 -3.81
N ILE A 890 22.66 -13.04 -3.47
CA ILE A 890 21.50 -12.83 -4.34
C ILE A 890 20.60 -11.74 -3.73
N LEU A 891 20.46 -10.60 -4.41
CA LEU A 891 19.43 -9.60 -4.13
C LEU A 891 18.18 -9.96 -4.93
N MET A 892 17.04 -10.14 -4.28
CA MET A 892 15.85 -10.66 -4.95
C MET A 892 14.58 -9.91 -4.60
N ASP A 893 13.99 -9.24 -5.59
CA ASP A 893 12.64 -8.71 -5.45
C ASP A 893 11.63 -9.84 -5.16
N LEU A 894 10.69 -9.58 -4.26
CA LEU A 894 9.62 -10.52 -3.96
C LEU A 894 8.56 -10.55 -5.07
N ARG A 895 8.37 -9.45 -5.79
CA ARG A 895 7.22 -9.25 -6.70
C ARG A 895 7.70 -9.06 -8.14
N MET A 896 8.00 -10.17 -8.81
CA MET A 896 8.43 -10.20 -10.22
C MET A 896 7.47 -11.04 -11.09
N PRO A 897 7.34 -10.74 -12.39
CA PRO A 897 6.56 -11.52 -13.35
C PRO A 897 7.18 -12.90 -13.61
N LEU A 898 6.41 -13.82 -14.21
CA LEU A 898 6.76 -15.22 -14.54
C LEU A 898 7.04 -16.14 -13.33
N MET A 899 7.91 -15.73 -12.42
CA MET A 899 8.23 -16.42 -11.17
C MET A 899 8.56 -15.37 -10.11
N ASP A 900 7.80 -15.40 -9.02
CA ASP A 900 7.99 -14.47 -7.91
C ASP A 900 9.24 -14.83 -7.07
N GLY A 901 9.70 -13.89 -6.24
CA GLY A 901 10.92 -14.09 -5.45
C GLY A 901 10.81 -15.22 -4.43
N PHE A 902 9.60 -15.46 -3.89
CA PHE A 902 9.36 -16.55 -2.94
C PHE A 902 9.53 -17.92 -3.60
N GLN A 903 8.95 -18.09 -4.78
CA GLN A 903 9.06 -19.30 -5.59
C GLN A 903 10.52 -19.52 -6.01
N CYS A 904 11.18 -18.48 -6.52
CA CYS A 904 12.59 -18.56 -6.91
C CYS A 904 13.49 -19.00 -5.75
N ALA A 905 13.35 -18.40 -4.56
CA ALA A 905 14.13 -18.80 -3.39
C ALA A 905 13.87 -20.26 -2.98
N LYS A 906 12.61 -20.72 -3.00
CA LYS A 906 12.29 -22.13 -2.72
C LYS A 906 12.93 -23.08 -3.73
N GLU A 907 12.85 -22.74 -5.01
CA GLU A 907 13.46 -23.55 -6.07
C GLU A 907 14.99 -23.61 -5.90
N ILE A 908 15.65 -22.48 -5.62
CA ILE A 908 17.09 -22.45 -5.30
C ILE A 908 17.39 -23.36 -4.11
N ARG A 909 16.63 -23.23 -3.01
CA ARG A 909 16.84 -24.04 -1.79
C ARG A 909 16.56 -25.54 -1.98
N ASN A 910 15.78 -25.93 -2.99
CA ASN A 910 15.47 -27.33 -3.32
C ASN A 910 16.55 -28.00 -4.19
N ILE A 911 17.51 -27.24 -4.73
CA ILE A 911 18.63 -27.80 -5.50
C ILE A 911 19.49 -28.69 -4.59
N ARG A 912 19.90 -29.85 -5.09
CA ARG A 912 20.78 -30.80 -4.37
C ARG A 912 22.24 -30.33 -4.36
N SER A 913 22.48 -29.15 -3.79
CA SER A 913 23.80 -28.55 -3.57
C SER A 913 23.86 -27.96 -2.16
N GLU A 914 25.01 -28.07 -1.48
CA GLU A 914 25.18 -27.48 -0.15
C GLU A 914 25.27 -25.95 -0.23
N TYR A 915 25.90 -25.44 -1.29
CA TYR A 915 25.93 -24.00 -1.61
C TYR A 915 24.52 -23.44 -1.82
N ALA A 916 23.65 -24.16 -2.53
CA ALA A 916 22.28 -23.72 -2.76
C ALA A 916 21.45 -23.57 -1.48
N LYS A 917 21.80 -24.28 -0.39
CA LYS A 917 21.18 -24.11 0.92
C LYS A 917 21.74 -22.94 1.72
N THR A 918 23.00 -22.58 1.49
CA THR A 918 23.73 -21.61 2.31
C THR A 918 23.95 -20.26 1.65
N VAL A 919 23.81 -20.14 0.32
CA VAL A 919 24.00 -18.88 -0.39
C VAL A 919 23.08 -17.79 0.17
N PRO A 920 23.59 -16.60 0.55
CA PRO A 920 22.76 -15.52 1.04
C PRO A 920 21.75 -15.05 0.00
N ILE A 921 20.48 -15.02 0.38
CA ILE A 921 19.39 -14.47 -0.45
C ILE A 921 18.72 -13.36 0.35
N ILE A 922 18.87 -12.12 -0.11
CA ILE A 922 18.33 -10.93 0.51
C ILE A 922 17.07 -10.50 -0.25
N ALA A 923 15.92 -10.56 0.42
CA ALA A 923 14.65 -10.13 -0.14
C ALA A 923 14.61 -8.61 -0.32
N MET A 924 14.12 -8.12 -1.45
CA MET A 924 13.77 -6.70 -1.61
C MET A 924 12.25 -6.59 -1.64
N THR A 925 11.66 -5.82 -0.71
CA THR A 925 10.21 -5.73 -0.55
C THR A 925 9.73 -4.28 -0.55
N ALA A 926 8.57 -4.02 -1.15
CA ALA A 926 7.89 -2.72 -1.10
C ALA A 926 7.25 -2.43 0.26
N SER A 927 7.22 -3.40 1.18
CA SER A 927 6.64 -3.21 2.52
C SER A 927 7.39 -4.02 3.58
N ALA A 928 7.65 -3.40 4.73
CA ALA A 928 8.28 -4.05 5.89
C ALA A 928 7.28 -4.88 6.72
N PHE A 929 6.15 -5.34 6.13
CA PHE A 929 5.16 -6.10 6.90
C PHE A 929 5.75 -7.45 7.33
N SER A 930 5.50 -7.80 8.58
CA SER A 930 5.97 -9.05 9.19
C SER A 930 5.51 -10.31 8.42
N GLU A 931 4.38 -10.28 7.71
CA GLU A 931 3.93 -11.39 6.86
C GLU A 931 4.90 -11.70 5.70
N ASP A 932 5.37 -10.67 4.97
CA ASP A 932 6.30 -10.84 3.86
C ASP A 932 7.70 -11.27 4.35
N VAL A 933 8.15 -10.71 5.48
CA VAL A 933 9.42 -11.09 6.12
C VAL A 933 9.36 -12.54 6.62
N ASN A 934 8.28 -12.92 7.34
CA ASN A 934 8.08 -14.29 7.82
C ASN A 934 7.99 -15.27 6.65
N LYS A 935 7.29 -14.92 5.58
CA LYS A 935 7.16 -15.76 4.39
C LYS A 935 8.49 -15.88 3.65
N ALA A 936 9.27 -14.81 3.53
CA ALA A 936 10.61 -14.82 2.94
C ALA A 936 11.54 -15.75 3.73
N GLN A 937 11.52 -15.67 5.06
CA GLN A 937 12.30 -16.55 5.93
C GLN A 937 11.87 -18.02 5.79
N GLN A 938 10.56 -18.30 5.70
CA GLN A 938 10.04 -19.65 5.43
C GLN A 938 10.46 -20.20 4.05
N CYS A 939 10.74 -19.32 3.08
CA CYS A 939 11.26 -19.69 1.76
C CYS A 939 12.79 -19.87 1.76
N GLY A 940 13.46 -19.67 2.91
CA GLY A 940 14.90 -19.85 3.08
C GLY A 940 15.74 -18.61 2.74
N MET A 941 15.14 -17.42 2.65
CA MET A 941 15.88 -16.16 2.48
C MET A 941 16.58 -15.77 3.79
N THR A 942 17.77 -15.17 3.70
CA THR A 942 18.67 -14.90 4.82
C THR A 942 18.60 -13.46 5.34
N GLY A 943 18.03 -12.53 4.57
CA GLY A 943 17.84 -11.14 4.98
C GLY A 943 16.77 -10.43 4.14
N PHE A 944 16.50 -9.17 4.46
CA PHE A 944 15.56 -8.35 3.70
C PHE A 944 16.00 -6.87 3.65
N LEU A 945 15.53 -6.17 2.63
CA LEU A 945 15.71 -4.75 2.38
C LEU A 945 14.36 -4.15 1.95
N THR A 946 14.03 -2.98 2.49
CA THR A 946 12.81 -2.26 2.11
C THR A 946 13.07 -1.33 0.92
N LYS A 947 12.13 -1.28 -0.03
CA LYS A 947 12.12 -0.33 -1.14
C LYS A 947 11.38 0.96 -0.71
N PRO A 948 11.87 2.17 -1.04
CA PRO A 948 13.10 2.45 -1.79
C PRO A 948 14.36 2.13 -0.97
N VAL A 949 15.32 1.45 -1.60
CA VAL A 949 16.52 0.93 -0.95
C VAL A 949 17.43 2.09 -0.55
N ASN A 950 17.89 2.13 0.70
CA ASN A 950 18.87 3.11 1.18
C ASN A 950 20.31 2.60 0.94
N SER A 951 21.22 3.45 0.48
CA SER A 951 22.62 3.06 0.19
C SER A 951 23.36 2.51 1.41
N ASP A 952 23.13 3.07 2.59
CA ASP A 952 23.83 2.66 3.82
C ASP A 952 23.27 1.32 4.30
N GLU A 953 21.96 1.16 4.31
CA GLU A 953 21.26 -0.08 4.66
C GLU A 953 21.62 -1.23 3.71
N LEU A 954 21.66 -0.95 2.40
CA LEU A 954 22.10 -1.89 1.38
C LEU A 954 23.53 -2.35 1.64
N SER A 955 24.47 -1.42 1.80
CA SER A 955 25.88 -1.77 2.03
C SER A 955 26.06 -2.60 3.31
N ARG A 956 25.41 -2.20 4.41
CA ARG A 956 25.45 -2.90 5.69
C ARG A 956 24.90 -4.32 5.57
N THR A 957 23.74 -4.48 4.94
CA THR A 957 23.09 -5.79 4.79
C THR A 957 23.93 -6.74 3.93
N LEU A 958 24.54 -6.22 2.86
CA LEU A 958 25.44 -7.01 2.02
C LEU A 958 26.70 -7.40 2.78
N THR A 959 27.36 -6.47 3.49
CA THR A 959 28.57 -6.75 4.28
C THR A 959 28.32 -7.81 5.35
N GLN A 960 27.17 -7.78 6.02
CA GLN A 960 26.79 -8.79 7.03
C GLN A 960 26.43 -10.15 6.41
N ALA A 961 25.98 -10.18 5.16
CA ALA A 961 25.61 -11.39 4.45
C ALA A 961 26.82 -12.17 3.93
N VAL A 962 27.95 -11.51 3.69
CA VAL A 962 29.20 -12.17 3.28
C VAL A 962 29.85 -12.82 4.52
N PRO A 963 30.09 -14.14 4.52
CA PRO A 963 30.84 -14.79 5.60
C PRO A 963 32.30 -14.32 5.61
N GLU A 964 32.85 -14.01 6.80
CA GLU A 964 34.27 -13.63 6.95
C GLU A 964 35.18 -14.75 6.38
N GLU A 965 36.02 -14.40 5.41
CA GLU A 965 37.11 -15.26 4.97
C GLU A 965 38.09 -15.42 6.14
N ASN A 966 38.22 -16.64 6.67
CA ASN A 966 39.37 -16.99 7.51
C ASN A 966 40.64 -16.89 6.64
N VAL A 967 41.28 -15.72 6.66
CA VAL A 967 42.64 -15.52 6.12
C VAL A 967 43.66 -16.18 7.04
#